data_AF-A0A7C4KSG6-F1
#
_entry.id   AF-A0A7C4KSG6-F1
#
_cell.length_a   1.000
_cell.length_b   1.000
_cell.length_c   1.000
_cell.angle_alpha   90.00
_cell.angle_beta   90.00
_cell.angle_gamma   90.00
#
_symmetry.space_group_name_H-M   'P 1'
#
loop_
_entity.id
_entity.type
_entity.pdbx_description
1 polymer ?
#
loop_
_entity_poly.entity_id
_entity_poly.type
_entity_poly.pdbx_seq_one_letter_code
_entity_poly.pdbx_strand_id
1 'polypeptide(L)'
;MQTIVSDHCYHVPSGECMDILGTSAEKGLDLFEVQHRREQFGPNQITERKGRGPLLRFLLQFHQPLVYILLAAAGIALAFKGAVDAGVIFGVVLVNAIVGFAQEAKALRSIASLARNLQSMATVIRAGKKQQIPAEELVPGDIVLLQAGDRVPADLRLFACRDLRIDESALTGESVPAEKDPAELAHGTPLGDRHNLAFSSTLVTYGTGGGMVVATGDATEIGRISELIATSNPLETPLTRKIHSFSRILLLAILGLAALVFAVGVLRGQPVVDILVASIAITVAAIPEGLPAAVTIIMAIGVSRLAQRRAIIRRLPAVEALGSTTVICSDKTGTLTQNQMTVQAVLAAGRIFSVSGTGYAPTGEISHEGAPAELEAHPTLRECLLAGLLCNDAELTEAGGTWKVQGDPTEGALLSAAWKAGLKPDEWRSRMPRLDAIPFESQYQYMATLHAPQNGQNRLAYVKGSAEAVLERCQSMLGPNGPEPLEREGLLRRVAELASQGLRVLALARKEYPPETSALRHEDVREGLVFLGLQAMLDPPRPEAGPAVAACLRAGIRVKMITGDHAVTATAIARRLGISRDEEARALTSQDLAKLSDEEFIEAARNTDVFARVTPENKLRLVEALQARGEIVAMTGDGVNDAPALRRADIGIAMALSGTETAREAADMVLTDDNFATIEAAVEEGRGVFDNLQKFIGWTLPTNGGEALVLIAAILLGIHLPILPIQILWINLSTAVCLGLMLAFEPKEGDLMARPPIPPGSPILSAFLVQRIVLVSALLCGAVFATYEWEILHGASEAAARTAAVSAIVFGQLAYLFNSRSLTRPLRTVGLFSNPWVWLGAGLMALLQVGITYLPFMNRLFSTEPIRPQAWLVILGAGLCVFLCVGLDKWIRARVAARRQGQHP
;
A
#
# COMPACT_ATOMS: atom_id res chain seq x y z
N MET A 1 6.63 -41.29 -2.01
CA MET A 1 7.36 -40.69 -0.87
C MET A 1 6.87 -39.26 -0.59
N GLN A 2 6.95 -38.31 -1.55
CA GLN A 2 6.45 -36.92 -1.40
C GLN A 2 4.96 -36.79 -1.00
N THR A 3 4.05 -37.52 -1.63
CA THR A 3 2.61 -37.50 -1.31
C THR A 3 2.27 -38.24 -0.02
N ILE A 4 3.10 -39.20 0.40
CA ILE A 4 2.87 -39.99 1.61
C ILE A 4 3.36 -39.24 2.86
N VAL A 5 4.34 -38.33 2.74
CA VAL A 5 4.83 -37.59 3.91
C VAL A 5 4.07 -36.28 4.11
N SER A 6 3.65 -35.59 3.05
CA SER A 6 2.91 -34.32 3.18
C SER A 6 1.46 -34.53 3.61
N ASP A 7 0.72 -35.43 2.97
CA ASP A 7 -0.74 -35.58 3.22
C ASP A 7 -1.09 -36.56 4.35
N HIS A 8 -0.10 -37.26 4.93
CA HIS A 8 -0.33 -38.38 5.85
C HIS A 8 0.57 -38.38 7.10
N CYS A 9 1.54 -37.46 7.26
CA CYS A 9 2.43 -37.43 8.43
C CYS A 9 1.73 -37.21 9.79
N TYR A 10 0.53 -36.64 9.81
CA TYR A 10 -0.23 -36.41 11.05
C TYR A 10 -0.78 -37.70 11.69
N HIS A 11 -0.90 -38.79 10.94
CA HIS A 11 -1.36 -40.08 11.48
C HIS A 11 -0.23 -41.12 11.57
N VAL A 12 1.01 -40.69 11.39
CA VAL A 12 2.20 -41.54 11.54
C VAL A 12 2.95 -41.12 12.80
N PRO A 13 3.49 -42.06 13.60
CA PRO A 13 4.33 -41.74 14.74
C PRO A 13 5.54 -40.88 14.34
N SER A 14 5.89 -39.90 15.19
CA SER A 14 6.96 -38.94 14.88
C SER A 14 8.32 -39.61 14.63
N GLY A 15 8.63 -40.71 15.31
CA GLY A 15 9.84 -41.50 15.08
C GLY A 15 9.88 -42.16 13.70
N GLU A 16 8.76 -42.72 13.23
CA GLU A 16 8.67 -43.32 11.89
C GLU A 16 8.74 -42.25 10.79
N CYS A 17 8.15 -41.06 11.01
CA CYS A 17 8.36 -39.93 10.11
C CYS A 17 9.85 -39.53 10.03
N MET A 18 10.59 -39.54 11.15
CA MET A 18 12.03 -39.25 11.17
C MET A 18 12.83 -40.28 10.40
N ASP A 19 12.47 -41.56 10.51
CA ASP A 19 13.10 -42.66 9.77
C ASP A 19 12.83 -42.53 8.25
N ILE A 20 11.59 -42.23 7.86
CA ILE A 20 11.22 -41.99 6.46
C ILE A 20 11.98 -40.79 5.88
N LEU A 21 12.15 -39.73 6.67
CA LEU A 21 12.88 -38.53 6.26
C LEU A 21 14.39 -38.61 6.54
N GLY A 22 14.91 -39.73 7.06
CA GLY A 22 16.32 -39.95 7.33
C GLY A 22 16.96 -38.89 8.23
N THR A 23 16.25 -38.40 9.24
CA THR A 23 16.73 -37.34 10.15
C THR A 23 16.68 -37.77 11.61
N SER A 24 17.28 -36.99 12.51
CA SER A 24 17.34 -37.30 13.95
C SER A 24 17.05 -36.04 14.77
N ALA A 25 16.26 -36.15 15.83
CA ALA A 25 15.94 -35.01 16.71
C ALA A 25 17.17 -34.33 17.33
N GLU A 26 18.23 -35.10 17.64
CA GLU A 26 19.44 -34.57 18.30
C GLU A 26 20.48 -34.05 17.30
N LYS A 27 20.65 -34.73 16.17
CA LYS A 27 21.69 -34.43 15.19
C LYS A 27 21.20 -33.61 14.01
N GLY A 28 19.90 -33.63 13.72
CA GLY A 28 19.33 -33.08 12.49
C GLY A 28 19.92 -33.73 11.23
N LEU A 29 19.78 -33.04 10.10
CA LEU A 29 20.37 -33.47 8.82
C LEU A 29 21.88 -33.21 8.77
N ASP A 30 22.58 -34.05 8.02
CA ASP A 30 23.98 -33.81 7.64
C ASP A 30 24.08 -32.74 6.54
N LEU A 31 25.20 -32.02 6.50
CA LEU A 31 25.39 -30.92 5.54
C LEU A 31 25.36 -31.38 4.08
N PHE A 32 25.84 -32.60 3.77
CA PHE A 32 25.77 -33.14 2.40
C PHE A 32 24.33 -33.46 1.99
N GLU A 33 23.54 -33.98 2.92
CA GLU A 33 22.12 -34.33 2.69
C GLU A 33 21.28 -33.06 2.47
N VAL A 34 21.56 -31.99 3.22
CA VAL A 34 20.92 -30.68 3.03
C VAL A 34 21.15 -30.15 1.62
N GLN A 35 22.39 -30.23 1.12
CA GLN A 35 22.72 -29.78 -0.23
C GLN A 35 21.98 -30.60 -1.29
N HIS A 36 21.95 -31.93 -1.14
CA HIS A 36 21.26 -32.82 -2.07
C HIS A 36 19.75 -32.56 -2.10
N ARG A 37 19.12 -32.40 -0.92
CA ARG A 37 17.68 -32.08 -0.83
C ARG A 37 17.37 -30.70 -1.37
N ARG A 38 18.25 -29.72 -1.20
CA ARG A 38 18.06 -28.38 -1.77
C ARG A 38 18.04 -28.42 -3.29
N GLU A 39 18.86 -29.26 -3.92
CA GLU A 39 18.84 -29.46 -5.38
C GLU A 39 17.56 -30.18 -5.84
N GLN A 40 17.03 -31.10 -5.03
CA GLN A 40 15.84 -31.89 -5.37
C GLN A 40 14.52 -31.13 -5.14
N PHE A 41 14.37 -30.47 -3.99
CA PHE A 41 13.13 -29.81 -3.55
C PHE A 41 13.10 -28.32 -3.88
N GLY A 42 14.25 -27.72 -4.20
CA GLY A 42 14.36 -26.28 -4.40
C GLY A 42 14.38 -25.49 -3.09
N PRO A 43 14.38 -24.15 -3.16
CA PRO A 43 14.29 -23.29 -1.98
C PRO A 43 12.90 -23.36 -1.34
N ASN A 44 12.82 -23.14 -0.04
CA ASN A 44 11.56 -22.95 0.69
C ASN A 44 10.98 -21.56 0.39
N GLN A 45 10.42 -21.40 -0.81
CA GLN A 45 9.79 -20.18 -1.29
C GLN A 45 8.58 -20.55 -2.16
N ILE A 46 7.53 -19.74 -2.09
CA ILE A 46 6.40 -19.85 -3.02
C ILE A 46 6.85 -19.34 -4.39
N THR A 47 6.59 -20.10 -5.45
CA THR A 47 7.11 -19.81 -6.78
C THR A 47 6.43 -18.57 -7.38
N GLU A 48 7.17 -17.48 -7.55
CA GLU A 48 6.67 -16.33 -8.32
C GLU A 48 6.40 -16.73 -9.77
N ARG A 49 5.23 -16.36 -10.31
CA ARG A 49 4.93 -16.58 -11.73
C ARG A 49 5.98 -15.88 -12.60
N LYS A 50 6.69 -16.67 -13.42
CA LYS A 50 7.61 -16.14 -14.43
C LYS A 50 6.86 -15.19 -15.35
N GLY A 51 7.24 -13.91 -15.29
CA GLY A 51 6.78 -12.91 -16.25
C GLY A 51 7.15 -13.29 -17.69
N ARG A 52 6.53 -12.63 -18.67
CA ARG A 52 6.79 -12.90 -20.09
C ARG A 52 8.27 -12.68 -20.43
N GLY A 53 8.88 -13.63 -21.14
CA GLY A 53 10.27 -13.54 -21.57
C GLY A 53 10.56 -12.29 -22.43
N PRO A 54 11.81 -11.79 -22.48
CA PRO A 54 12.15 -10.58 -23.23
C PRO A 54 11.78 -10.66 -24.72
N LEU A 55 12.02 -11.82 -25.36
CA LEU A 55 11.68 -12.03 -26.78
C LEU A 55 10.18 -11.97 -27.03
N LEU A 56 9.39 -12.64 -26.18
CA LEU A 56 7.93 -12.61 -26.29
C LEU A 56 7.39 -11.19 -26.08
N ARG A 57 7.94 -10.43 -25.14
CA ARG A 57 7.59 -9.01 -24.93
C ARG A 57 7.90 -8.13 -26.15
N PHE A 58 9.03 -8.38 -26.81
CA PHE A 58 9.37 -7.68 -28.05
C PHE A 58 8.39 -8.04 -29.19
N LEU A 59 8.08 -9.32 -29.38
CA LEU A 59 7.13 -9.75 -30.41
C LEU A 59 5.71 -9.22 -30.16
N LEU A 60 5.31 -9.09 -28.89
CA LEU A 60 4.02 -8.51 -28.51
C LEU A 60 3.89 -7.02 -28.86
N GLN A 61 5.00 -6.28 -29.09
CA GLN A 61 4.91 -4.90 -29.61
C GLN A 61 4.28 -4.85 -31.01
N PHE A 62 4.40 -5.93 -31.80
CA PHE A 62 3.74 -6.05 -33.11
C PHE A 62 2.29 -6.52 -33.02
N HIS A 63 1.85 -7.02 -31.86
CA HIS A 63 0.50 -7.53 -31.64
C HIS A 63 -0.48 -6.42 -31.27
N GLN A 64 -0.44 -5.32 -32.02
CA GLN A 64 -1.38 -4.21 -31.91
C GLN A 64 -2.17 -4.09 -33.23
N PRO A 65 -3.51 -3.93 -33.18
CA PRO A 65 -4.35 -3.88 -34.39
C PRO A 65 -3.86 -2.94 -35.49
N LEU A 66 -3.17 -1.87 -35.10
CA LEU A 66 -2.71 -0.80 -35.98
C LEU A 66 -1.37 -1.11 -36.63
N VAL A 67 -0.47 -1.80 -35.91
CA VAL A 67 0.75 -2.33 -36.51
C VAL A 67 0.39 -3.28 -37.64
N TYR A 68 -0.69 -4.06 -37.50
CA TYR A 68 -1.20 -4.86 -38.61
C TYR A 68 -1.67 -4.03 -39.81
N ILE A 69 -2.34 -2.90 -39.58
CA ILE A 69 -2.76 -1.98 -40.66
C ILE A 69 -1.53 -1.35 -41.34
N LEU A 70 -0.52 -0.92 -40.57
CA LEU A 70 0.74 -0.37 -41.09
C LEU A 70 1.55 -1.41 -41.87
N LEU A 71 1.64 -2.65 -41.37
CA LEU A 71 2.29 -3.75 -42.08
C LEU A 71 1.54 -4.11 -43.38
N ALA A 72 0.21 -4.08 -43.37
CA ALA A 72 -0.59 -4.22 -44.59
C ALA A 72 -0.34 -3.07 -45.57
N ALA A 73 -0.25 -1.83 -45.09
CA ALA A 73 0.07 -0.65 -45.90
C ALA A 73 1.47 -0.73 -46.51
N ALA A 74 2.47 -1.19 -45.75
CA ALA A 74 3.82 -1.44 -46.23
C ALA A 74 3.82 -2.50 -47.35
N GLY A 75 3.02 -3.57 -47.19
CA GLY A 75 2.83 -4.58 -48.23
C GLY A 75 2.21 -4.02 -49.52
N ILE A 76 1.18 -3.17 -49.39
CA ILE A 76 0.56 -2.50 -50.54
C ILE A 76 1.55 -1.51 -51.20
N ALA A 77 2.28 -0.73 -50.41
CA ALA A 77 3.30 0.19 -50.92
C ALA A 77 4.42 -0.57 -51.67
N LEU A 78 4.82 -1.74 -51.17
CA LEU A 78 5.83 -2.59 -51.82
C LEU A 78 5.35 -3.06 -53.19
N ALA A 79 4.06 -3.38 -53.31
CA ALA A 79 3.46 -3.85 -54.56
C ALA A 79 3.23 -2.73 -55.61
N PHE A 80 2.94 -1.50 -55.17
CA PHE A 80 2.46 -0.43 -56.08
C PHE A 80 3.30 0.85 -56.13
N LYS A 81 4.14 1.15 -55.13
CA LYS A 81 4.95 2.38 -55.03
C LYS A 81 6.47 2.14 -55.01
N GLY A 82 6.90 0.93 -54.66
CA GLY A 82 8.30 0.50 -54.71
C GLY A 82 8.90 0.20 -53.34
N ALA A 83 10.13 -0.34 -53.35
CA ALA A 83 10.78 -0.85 -52.15
C ALA A 83 11.18 0.23 -51.14
N VAL A 84 11.37 1.48 -51.58
CA VAL A 84 11.78 2.59 -50.70
C VAL A 84 10.64 2.99 -49.76
N ASP A 85 9.43 3.24 -50.27
CA ASP A 85 8.28 3.62 -49.44
C ASP A 85 7.90 2.52 -48.44
N ALA A 86 7.89 1.26 -48.90
CA ALA A 86 7.63 0.10 -48.04
C ALA A 86 8.72 -0.07 -46.96
N GLY A 87 9.98 0.11 -47.35
CA GLY A 87 11.13 0.01 -46.44
C GLY A 87 11.08 1.05 -45.33
N VAL A 88 10.64 2.28 -45.62
CA VAL A 88 10.52 3.31 -44.57
C VAL A 88 9.36 3.02 -43.63
N ILE A 89 8.18 2.63 -44.12
CA ILE A 89 7.04 2.26 -43.25
C ILE A 89 7.44 1.12 -42.31
N PHE A 90 8.08 0.08 -42.84
CA PHE A 90 8.58 -1.03 -42.03
C PHE A 90 9.65 -0.59 -41.03
N GLY A 91 10.60 0.25 -41.47
CA GLY A 91 11.66 0.78 -40.62
C GLY A 91 11.12 1.58 -39.43
N VAL A 92 10.09 2.40 -39.64
CA VAL A 92 9.43 3.13 -38.56
C VAL A 92 8.74 2.18 -37.59
N VAL A 93 7.97 1.21 -38.09
CA VAL A 93 7.32 0.20 -37.22
C VAL A 93 8.35 -0.53 -36.37
N LEU A 94 9.50 -0.89 -36.95
CA LEU A 94 10.59 -1.54 -36.23
C LEU A 94 11.21 -0.63 -35.15
N VAL A 95 11.50 0.63 -35.48
CA VAL A 95 12.04 1.60 -34.52
C VAL A 95 11.03 1.82 -33.38
N ASN A 96 9.73 1.93 -33.70
CA ASN A 96 8.68 2.07 -32.70
C ASN A 96 8.62 0.86 -31.76
N ALA A 97 8.69 -0.36 -32.31
CA ALA A 97 8.73 -1.59 -31.50
C ALA A 97 9.98 -1.67 -30.60
N ILE A 98 11.15 -1.24 -31.09
CA ILE A 98 12.39 -1.17 -30.30
C ILE A 98 12.25 -0.15 -29.17
N VAL A 99 11.76 1.05 -29.48
CA VAL A 99 11.58 2.12 -28.49
C VAL A 99 10.55 1.69 -27.44
N GLY A 100 9.41 1.13 -27.84
CA GLY A 100 8.38 0.61 -26.95
C GLY A 100 8.92 -0.50 -26.03
N PHE A 101 9.64 -1.48 -26.59
CA PHE A 101 10.29 -2.53 -25.80
C PHE A 101 11.31 -1.96 -24.80
N ALA A 102 12.15 -1.01 -25.22
CA ALA A 102 13.14 -0.40 -24.36
C ALA A 102 12.48 0.41 -23.22
N GLN A 103 11.42 1.15 -23.52
CA GLN A 103 10.62 1.91 -22.56
C GLN A 103 9.97 0.99 -21.51
N GLU A 104 9.32 -0.10 -21.96
CA GLU A 104 8.68 -1.09 -21.09
C GLU A 104 9.72 -1.84 -20.23
N ALA A 105 10.84 -2.26 -20.82
CA ALA A 105 11.90 -2.97 -20.11
C ALA A 105 12.55 -2.12 -19.01
N LYS A 106 12.76 -0.81 -19.26
CA LYS A 106 13.31 0.10 -18.27
C LYS A 106 12.36 0.28 -17.09
N ALA A 107 11.07 0.46 -17.35
CA ALA A 107 10.06 0.62 -16.31
C ALA A 107 9.95 -0.64 -15.41
N LEU A 108 9.91 -1.83 -16.02
CA LEU A 108 9.81 -3.10 -15.28
C LEU A 108 11.05 -3.42 -14.43
N ARG A 109 12.26 -3.06 -14.90
CA ARG A 109 13.50 -3.26 -14.13
C ARG A 109 13.53 -2.46 -12.83
N SER A 110 13.07 -1.20 -12.87
CA SER A 110 13.02 -0.34 -11.69
C SER A 110 12.09 -0.89 -10.60
N ILE A 111 11.02 -1.59 -10.99
CA ILE A 111 10.07 -2.21 -10.06
C ILE A 111 10.67 -3.48 -9.45
N ALA A 112 11.29 -4.34 -10.28
CA ALA A 112 11.86 -5.62 -9.85
C ALA A 112 13.05 -5.48 -8.87
N SER A 113 13.73 -4.34 -8.83
CA SER A 113 14.79 -4.06 -7.84
C SER A 113 14.26 -3.67 -6.47
N LEU A 114 13.00 -3.25 -6.35
CA LEU A 114 12.41 -2.75 -5.10
C LEU A 114 11.64 -3.82 -4.30
N ALA A 115 11.25 -4.92 -4.95
CA ALA A 115 10.45 -6.00 -4.34
C ALA A 115 11.26 -7.05 -3.55
N ARG A 116 12.59 -7.02 -3.61
CA ARG A 116 13.48 -7.95 -2.89
C ARG A 116 14.06 -7.24 -1.69
N ASN A 117 13.52 -7.46 -0.48
CA ASN A 117 14.21 -7.25 0.81
C ASN A 117 13.29 -7.47 2.01
N LEU A 118 12.75 -8.68 2.18
CA LEU A 118 12.21 -9.14 3.47
C LEU A 118 12.54 -10.64 3.58
N GLN A 119 13.67 -10.98 4.19
CA GLN A 119 14.05 -12.38 4.43
C GLN A 119 13.67 -12.78 5.86
N SER A 120 12.98 -13.92 5.98
CA SER A 120 12.66 -14.55 7.27
C SER A 120 13.83 -15.45 7.71
N MET A 121 14.07 -15.57 9.03
CA MET A 121 15.12 -16.42 9.61
C MET A 121 14.49 -17.56 10.43
N ALA A 122 15.11 -18.73 10.42
CA ALA A 122 14.69 -19.93 11.14
C ALA A 122 15.84 -20.50 11.98
N THR A 123 15.52 -21.05 13.16
CA THR A 123 16.49 -21.73 14.03
C THR A 123 16.42 -23.24 13.80
N VAL A 124 17.51 -23.85 13.37
CA VAL A 124 17.58 -25.29 13.03
C VAL A 124 18.69 -26.03 13.78
N ILE A 125 18.55 -27.35 13.85
CA ILE A 125 19.65 -28.27 14.20
C ILE A 125 20.13 -28.95 12.92
N ARG A 126 21.41 -28.77 12.59
CA ARG A 126 22.09 -29.50 11.49
C ARG A 126 23.46 -29.98 12.00
N ALA A 127 23.84 -31.21 11.66
CA ALA A 127 25.08 -31.85 12.13
C ALA A 127 25.33 -31.71 13.65
N GLY A 128 24.28 -31.78 14.46
CA GLY A 128 24.31 -31.68 15.92
C GLY A 128 24.53 -30.27 16.48
N LYS A 129 24.48 -29.23 15.64
CA LYS A 129 24.66 -27.82 16.05
C LYS A 129 23.39 -27.02 15.81
N LYS A 130 23.02 -26.20 16.79
CA LYS A 130 21.98 -25.17 16.65
C LYS A 130 22.55 -24.02 15.83
N GLN A 131 21.85 -23.61 14.79
CA GLN A 131 22.23 -22.48 13.95
C GLN A 131 21.00 -21.74 13.40
N GLN A 132 21.16 -20.45 13.14
CA GLN A 132 20.12 -19.62 12.55
C GLN A 132 20.42 -19.45 11.06
N ILE A 133 19.45 -19.80 10.20
CA ILE A 133 19.58 -19.76 8.74
C ILE A 133 18.39 -18.99 8.13
N PRO A 134 18.52 -18.45 6.92
CA PRO A 134 17.37 -17.94 6.18
C PRO A 134 16.33 -19.05 5.98
N ALA A 135 15.05 -18.74 6.16
CA ALA A 135 13.96 -19.71 6.03
C ALA A 135 13.90 -20.33 4.63
N GLU A 136 14.36 -19.58 3.61
CA GLU A 136 14.49 -20.00 2.21
C GLU A 136 15.43 -21.21 2.02
N GLU A 137 16.34 -21.44 2.97
CA GLU A 137 17.31 -22.54 2.93
C GLU A 137 16.83 -23.82 3.62
N LEU A 138 15.60 -23.82 4.15
CA LEU A 138 15.00 -25.02 4.75
C LEU A 138 14.70 -26.07 3.69
N VAL A 139 14.89 -27.33 4.06
CA VAL A 139 14.56 -28.51 3.24
C VAL A 139 13.74 -29.51 4.05
N PRO A 140 12.92 -30.36 3.40
CA PRO A 140 12.22 -31.45 4.09
C PRO A 140 13.18 -32.33 4.90
N GLY A 141 12.83 -32.60 6.16
CA GLY A 141 13.64 -33.33 7.14
C GLY A 141 14.53 -32.46 8.05
N ASP A 142 14.64 -31.16 7.81
CA ASP A 142 15.31 -30.26 8.77
C ASP A 142 14.58 -30.27 10.12
N ILE A 143 15.34 -30.16 11.21
CA ILE A 143 14.81 -30.03 12.55
C ILE A 143 14.78 -28.55 12.91
N VAL A 144 13.57 -28.02 13.12
CA VAL A 144 13.29 -26.63 13.47
C VAL A 144 12.93 -26.55 14.94
N LEU A 145 13.50 -25.56 15.63
CA LEU A 145 13.15 -25.22 17.00
C LEU A 145 12.22 -24.01 17.00
N LEU A 146 11.13 -24.14 17.75
CA LEU A 146 10.11 -23.12 17.91
C LEU A 146 10.11 -22.60 19.34
N GLN A 147 9.99 -21.29 19.49
CA GLN A 147 9.75 -20.60 20.76
C GLN A 147 8.70 -19.51 20.58
N ALA A 148 8.11 -19.07 21.68
CA ALA A 148 7.16 -17.95 21.67
C ALA A 148 7.73 -16.73 20.92
N GLY A 149 6.96 -16.22 19.97
CA GLY A 149 7.35 -15.13 19.07
C GLY A 149 7.92 -15.58 17.72
N ASP A 150 8.30 -16.85 17.55
CA ASP A 150 8.75 -17.37 16.25
C ASP A 150 7.57 -17.56 15.29
N ARG A 151 7.82 -17.32 14.01
CA ARG A 151 6.94 -17.81 12.94
C ARG A 151 7.39 -19.19 12.52
N VAL A 152 6.42 -20.07 12.31
CA VAL A 152 6.66 -21.41 11.78
C VAL A 152 7.13 -21.26 10.32
N PRO A 153 8.37 -21.68 9.97
CA PRO A 153 9.00 -21.28 8.72
C PRO A 153 8.67 -22.18 7.51
N ALA A 154 8.04 -23.33 7.78
CA ALA A 154 7.63 -24.36 6.82
C ALA A 154 6.61 -25.27 7.54
N ASP A 155 5.88 -26.14 6.85
CA ASP A 155 4.99 -27.08 7.55
C ASP A 155 5.83 -28.11 8.31
N LEU A 156 5.59 -28.26 9.62
CA LEU A 156 6.35 -29.11 10.52
C LEU A 156 5.48 -30.21 11.13
N ARG A 157 6.05 -31.40 11.27
CA ARG A 157 5.55 -32.45 12.17
C ARG A 157 6.21 -32.32 13.53
N LEU A 158 5.42 -32.04 14.55
CA LEU A 158 5.91 -31.81 15.91
C LEU A 158 6.32 -33.14 16.58
N PHE A 159 7.47 -33.16 17.26
CA PHE A 159 7.92 -34.32 18.04
C PHE A 159 8.17 -33.98 19.51
N ALA A 160 8.28 -32.69 19.85
CA ALA A 160 8.40 -32.21 21.22
C ALA A 160 7.60 -30.92 21.38
N CYS A 161 6.80 -30.83 22.45
CA CYS A 161 6.02 -29.64 22.78
C CYS A 161 6.07 -29.42 24.30
N ARG A 162 6.19 -28.16 24.72
CA ARG A 162 6.05 -27.74 26.11
C ARG A 162 5.15 -26.51 26.15
N ASP A 163 3.88 -26.75 26.50
CA ASP A 163 2.80 -25.76 26.50
C ASP A 163 2.71 -24.97 25.18
N LEU A 164 3.02 -25.63 24.05
CA LEU A 164 3.13 -24.98 22.77
C LEU A 164 1.73 -24.59 22.25
N ARG A 165 1.54 -23.30 21.99
CA ARG A 165 0.31 -22.75 21.41
C ARG A 165 0.63 -21.92 20.19
N ILE A 166 -0.02 -22.25 19.08
CA ILE A 166 0.23 -21.60 17.78
C ILE A 166 -1.06 -20.93 17.31
N ASP A 167 -0.96 -19.67 16.90
CA ASP A 167 -2.04 -18.95 16.24
C ASP A 167 -2.12 -19.40 14.77
N GLU A 168 -3.12 -20.25 14.51
CA GLU A 168 -3.42 -20.81 13.20
C GLU A 168 -4.63 -20.15 12.54
N SER A 169 -5.10 -19.01 13.09
CA SER A 169 -6.21 -18.22 12.54
C SER A 169 -6.02 -17.93 11.06
N ALA A 170 -4.76 -17.88 10.62
CA ALA A 170 -4.36 -17.70 9.24
C ALA A 170 -4.90 -18.71 8.24
N LEU A 171 -5.03 -19.94 8.72
CA LEU A 171 -5.28 -21.11 7.90
C LEU A 171 -6.63 -21.74 8.24
N THR A 172 -7.00 -21.71 9.51
CA THR A 172 -8.21 -22.35 10.04
C THR A 172 -9.35 -21.35 10.25
N GLY A 173 -9.06 -20.06 10.37
CA GLY A 173 -10.01 -19.03 10.76
C GLY A 173 -10.33 -19.01 12.26
N GLU A 174 -9.78 -19.93 13.05
CA GLU A 174 -10.01 -19.99 14.49
C GLU A 174 -9.10 -19.01 15.24
N SER A 175 -9.69 -18.09 15.99
CA SER A 175 -8.96 -17.00 16.66
C SER A 175 -8.31 -17.40 17.99
N VAL A 176 -8.60 -18.60 18.50
CA VAL A 176 -7.99 -19.11 19.74
C VAL A 176 -6.71 -19.86 19.34
N PRO A 177 -5.54 -19.54 19.91
CA PRO A 177 -4.31 -20.27 19.62
C PRO A 177 -4.49 -21.77 19.89
N ALA A 178 -4.23 -22.58 18.87
CA ALA A 178 -4.37 -24.02 18.93
C ALA A 178 -3.29 -24.59 19.85
N GLU A 179 -3.70 -25.36 20.84
CA GLU A 179 -2.79 -26.15 21.67
C GLU A 179 -2.22 -27.29 20.84
N LYS A 180 -0.90 -27.50 20.97
CA LYS A 180 -0.16 -28.45 20.16
C LYS A 180 0.32 -29.65 20.98
N ASP A 181 0.13 -30.83 20.41
CA ASP A 181 0.45 -32.12 21.01
C ASP A 181 1.16 -33.01 19.96
N PRO A 182 2.34 -33.57 20.24
CA PRO A 182 3.03 -34.44 19.29
C PRO A 182 2.33 -35.79 19.01
N ALA A 183 1.28 -36.15 19.77
CA ALA A 183 0.53 -37.40 19.65
C ALA A 183 0.00 -37.70 18.23
N GLU A 184 -0.26 -38.97 17.96
CA GLU A 184 -0.83 -39.43 16.68
C GLU A 184 -2.32 -39.06 16.58
N LEU A 185 -2.76 -38.73 15.36
CA LEU A 185 -4.15 -38.39 15.06
C LEU A 185 -4.78 -39.40 14.11
N ALA A 186 -6.11 -39.52 14.14
CA ALA A 186 -6.82 -40.46 13.28
C ALA A 186 -6.71 -40.08 11.79
N HIS A 187 -6.77 -41.09 10.92
CA HIS A 187 -6.81 -40.88 9.48
C HIS A 187 -8.04 -40.04 9.09
N GLY A 188 -7.85 -39.00 8.27
CA GLY A 188 -8.95 -38.11 7.83
C GLY A 188 -9.24 -36.94 8.77
N THR A 189 -8.41 -36.70 9.78
CA THR A 189 -8.52 -35.54 10.67
C THR A 189 -8.53 -34.22 9.86
N PRO A 190 -9.56 -33.36 10.05
CA PRO A 190 -9.65 -32.05 9.41
C PRO A 190 -8.43 -31.19 9.70
N LEU A 191 -8.09 -30.27 8.79
CA LEU A 191 -6.87 -29.49 8.91
C LEU A 191 -6.75 -28.69 10.22
N GLY A 192 -7.86 -28.13 10.71
CA GLY A 192 -7.89 -27.39 11.99
C GLY A 192 -7.65 -28.25 13.24
N ASP A 193 -7.96 -29.55 13.16
CA ASP A 193 -7.80 -30.49 14.27
C ASP A 193 -6.43 -31.18 14.26
N ARG A 194 -5.53 -30.81 13.34
CA ARG A 194 -4.18 -31.39 13.23
C ARG A 194 -3.21 -30.76 14.23
N HIS A 195 -3.48 -30.95 15.53
CA HIS A 195 -2.70 -30.41 16.66
C HIS A 195 -1.22 -30.85 16.70
N ASN A 196 -0.87 -31.86 15.92
CA ASN A 196 0.47 -32.43 15.89
C ASN A 196 1.33 -31.92 14.71
N LEU A 197 0.77 -31.01 13.92
CA LEU A 197 1.43 -30.21 12.91
C LEU A 197 1.54 -28.76 13.35
N ALA A 198 2.55 -28.07 12.84
CA ALA A 198 2.64 -26.62 12.85
C ALA A 198 2.74 -26.13 11.41
N PHE A 199 1.86 -25.24 10.99
CA PHE A 199 1.78 -24.82 9.59
C PHE A 199 2.64 -23.60 9.29
N SER A 200 3.21 -23.52 8.09
CA SER A 200 4.00 -22.39 7.63
C SER A 200 3.28 -21.05 7.85
N SER A 201 4.04 -20.01 8.17
CA SER A 201 3.60 -18.62 8.40
C SER A 201 2.64 -18.39 9.58
N THR A 202 2.30 -19.43 10.35
CA THR A 202 1.59 -19.32 11.65
C THR A 202 2.54 -18.83 12.76
N LEU A 203 1.98 -18.23 13.82
CA LEU A 203 2.76 -17.59 14.89
C LEU A 203 2.73 -18.41 16.17
N VAL A 204 3.90 -18.70 16.74
CA VAL A 204 3.98 -19.33 18.06
C VAL A 204 3.66 -18.28 19.12
N THR A 205 2.51 -18.42 19.77
CA THR A 205 2.04 -17.47 20.79
C THR A 205 2.63 -17.74 22.17
N TYR A 206 2.83 -19.02 22.50
CA TYR A 206 3.28 -19.44 23.82
C TYR A 206 3.98 -20.81 23.76
N GLY A 207 4.85 -21.06 24.73
CA GLY A 207 5.57 -22.33 24.86
C GLY A 207 6.78 -22.49 23.93
N THR A 208 7.30 -23.70 23.90
CA THR A 208 8.43 -24.09 23.05
C THR A 208 8.18 -25.46 22.42
N GLY A 209 8.77 -25.71 21.26
CA GLY A 209 8.56 -26.96 20.53
C GLY A 209 9.71 -27.31 19.59
N GLY A 210 9.76 -28.58 19.21
CA GLY A 210 10.63 -29.12 18.17
C GLY A 210 9.79 -29.78 17.10
N GLY A 211 10.05 -29.42 15.84
CA GLY A 211 9.34 -29.96 14.69
C GLY A 211 10.29 -30.31 13.55
N MET A 212 9.91 -31.31 12.76
CA MET A 212 10.61 -31.72 11.55
C MET A 212 9.88 -31.19 10.32
N VAL A 213 10.60 -30.58 9.38
CA VAL A 213 10.01 -30.05 8.14
C VAL A 213 9.43 -31.19 7.29
N VAL A 214 8.14 -31.13 6.98
CA VAL A 214 7.45 -32.10 6.12
C VAL A 214 7.10 -31.55 4.75
N ALA A 215 6.87 -30.24 4.63
CA ALA A 215 6.64 -29.56 3.35
C ALA A 215 7.26 -28.16 3.33
N THR A 216 7.71 -27.73 2.16
CA THR A 216 8.37 -26.43 1.91
C THR A 216 7.77 -25.75 0.68
N GLY A 217 7.80 -24.42 0.64
CA GLY A 217 7.36 -23.61 -0.51
C GLY A 217 5.92 -23.90 -0.95
N ASP A 218 5.72 -24.09 -2.26
CA ASP A 218 4.41 -24.38 -2.86
C ASP A 218 3.71 -25.62 -2.30
N ALA A 219 4.47 -26.57 -1.73
CA ALA A 219 3.92 -27.81 -1.18
C ALA A 219 3.28 -27.66 0.21
N THR A 220 3.51 -26.53 0.89
CA THR A 220 2.87 -26.21 2.18
C THR A 220 1.37 -25.95 2.01
N GLU A 221 0.59 -26.04 3.08
CA GLU A 221 -0.85 -25.73 3.03
C GLU A 221 -1.11 -24.27 2.58
N ILE A 222 -0.27 -23.32 3.03
CA ILE A 222 -0.33 -21.93 2.53
C ILE A 222 0.09 -21.84 1.07
N GLY A 223 1.12 -22.58 0.63
CA GLY A 223 1.54 -22.64 -0.77
C GLY A 223 0.41 -23.10 -1.70
N ARG A 224 -0.32 -24.16 -1.30
CA ARG A 224 -1.50 -24.67 -2.02
C ARG A 224 -2.62 -23.62 -2.11
N ILE A 225 -2.89 -22.89 -1.03
CA ILE A 225 -3.89 -21.80 -1.02
C ILE A 225 -3.43 -20.66 -1.95
N SER A 226 -2.15 -20.29 -1.92
CA SER A 226 -1.58 -19.25 -2.77
C SER A 226 -1.71 -19.61 -4.27
N GLU A 227 -1.51 -20.88 -4.63
CA GLU A 227 -1.72 -21.38 -5.99
C GLU A 227 -3.20 -21.25 -6.42
N LEU A 228 -4.14 -21.67 -5.57
CA LEU A 228 -5.59 -21.53 -5.82
C LEU A 228 -5.98 -20.06 -6.02
N ILE A 229 -5.48 -19.15 -5.17
CA ILE A 229 -5.74 -17.71 -5.28
C ILE A 229 -5.14 -17.16 -6.58
N ALA A 230 -3.94 -17.60 -6.97
CA ALA A 230 -3.28 -17.15 -8.21
C ALA A 230 -4.03 -17.58 -9.48
N THR A 231 -4.90 -18.59 -9.41
CA THR A 231 -5.77 -18.97 -10.54
C THR A 231 -7.02 -18.10 -10.71
N SER A 232 -7.36 -17.27 -9.72
CA SER A 232 -8.46 -16.30 -9.84
C SER A 232 -8.05 -15.07 -10.68
N ASN A 233 -8.92 -14.65 -11.62
CA ASN A 233 -8.64 -13.49 -12.47
C ASN A 233 -8.60 -12.20 -11.62
N PRO A 234 -7.53 -11.40 -11.69
CA PRO A 234 -7.49 -10.12 -11.00
C PRO A 234 -8.58 -9.18 -11.55
N LEU A 235 -9.22 -8.42 -10.67
CA LEU A 235 -10.14 -7.36 -11.04
C LEU A 235 -9.38 -6.27 -11.82
N GLU A 236 -9.83 -5.91 -13.02
CA GLU A 236 -9.27 -4.77 -13.77
C GLU A 236 -9.51 -3.46 -13.02
N THR A 237 -8.51 -2.57 -13.01
CA THR A 237 -8.63 -1.25 -12.36
C THR A 237 -9.54 -0.28 -13.09
N PRO A 238 -10.08 0.74 -12.41
CA PRO A 238 -10.88 1.78 -13.04
C PRO A 238 -10.20 2.47 -14.24
N LEU A 239 -8.92 2.87 -14.16
CA LEU A 239 -8.20 3.51 -15.27
C LEU A 239 -7.98 2.53 -16.41
N THR A 240 -7.66 1.27 -16.12
CA THR A 240 -7.46 0.26 -17.18
C THR A 240 -8.76 0.09 -17.97
N ARG A 241 -9.90 -0.05 -17.30
CA ARG A 241 -11.23 -0.12 -17.93
C ARG A 241 -11.54 1.15 -18.73
N LYS A 242 -11.22 2.32 -18.17
CA LYS A 242 -11.45 3.61 -18.82
C LYS A 242 -10.54 3.80 -20.04
N ILE A 243 -9.27 3.39 -19.98
CA ILE A 243 -8.33 3.44 -21.11
C ILE A 243 -8.82 2.49 -22.21
N HIS A 244 -9.26 1.27 -21.88
CA HIS A 244 -9.82 0.37 -22.90
C HIS A 244 -11.07 0.96 -23.57
N SER A 245 -11.99 1.50 -22.77
CA SER A 245 -13.20 2.15 -23.28
C SER A 245 -12.87 3.36 -24.16
N PHE A 246 -11.93 4.20 -23.71
CA PHE A 246 -11.42 5.35 -24.44
C PHE A 246 -10.76 4.95 -25.75
N SER A 247 -9.83 4.00 -25.73
CA SER A 247 -9.13 3.48 -26.91
C SER A 247 -10.11 2.90 -27.92
N ARG A 248 -11.17 2.23 -27.48
CA ARG A 248 -12.23 1.72 -28.39
C ARG A 248 -13.01 2.84 -29.05
N ILE A 249 -13.43 3.86 -28.29
CA ILE A 249 -14.14 5.03 -28.84
C ILE A 249 -13.25 5.78 -29.84
N LEU A 250 -11.99 6.01 -29.46
CA LEU A 250 -11.02 6.69 -30.30
C LEU A 250 -10.77 5.91 -31.60
N LEU A 251 -10.56 4.58 -31.51
CA LEU A 251 -10.37 3.72 -32.68
C LEU A 251 -11.57 3.81 -33.64
N LEU A 252 -12.80 3.73 -33.13
CA LEU A 252 -14.01 3.86 -33.96
C LEU A 252 -14.11 5.23 -34.62
N ALA A 253 -13.79 6.31 -33.89
CA ALA A 253 -13.79 7.67 -34.44
C ALA A 253 -12.76 7.83 -35.57
N ILE A 254 -11.55 7.30 -35.37
CA ILE A 254 -10.45 7.36 -36.35
C ILE A 254 -10.79 6.54 -37.60
N LEU A 255 -11.31 5.32 -37.44
CA LEU A 255 -11.74 4.49 -38.57
C LEU A 255 -12.89 5.15 -39.35
N GLY A 256 -13.86 5.75 -38.66
CA GLY A 256 -14.95 6.49 -39.31
C GLY A 256 -14.43 7.69 -40.12
N LEU A 257 -13.44 8.40 -39.59
CA LEU A 257 -12.82 9.55 -40.25
C LEU A 257 -11.95 9.14 -41.45
N ALA A 258 -11.19 8.05 -41.31
CA ALA A 258 -10.43 7.46 -42.41
C ALA A 258 -11.35 6.95 -43.53
N ALA A 259 -12.47 6.31 -43.19
CA ALA A 259 -13.47 5.87 -44.16
C ALA A 259 -14.13 7.05 -44.90
N LEU A 260 -14.44 8.14 -44.18
CA LEU A 260 -14.97 9.37 -44.77
C LEU A 260 -13.98 9.97 -45.78
N VAL A 261 -12.71 10.10 -45.38
CA VAL A 261 -11.66 10.63 -46.26
C VAL A 261 -11.45 9.74 -47.48
N PHE A 262 -11.41 8.41 -47.30
CA PHE A 262 -11.33 7.45 -48.39
C PHE A 262 -12.48 7.64 -49.39
N ALA A 263 -13.73 7.69 -48.89
CA ALA A 263 -14.90 7.88 -49.73
C ALA A 263 -14.84 9.20 -50.50
N VAL A 264 -14.50 10.31 -49.84
CA VAL A 264 -14.40 11.62 -50.50
C VAL A 264 -13.28 11.66 -51.55
N GLY A 265 -12.12 11.07 -51.25
CA GLY A 265 -11.00 11.04 -52.21
C GLY A 265 -11.32 10.22 -53.45
N VAL A 266 -11.99 9.06 -53.29
CA VAL A 266 -12.48 8.25 -54.43
C VAL A 266 -13.53 9.02 -55.23
N LEU A 267 -14.50 9.68 -54.58
CA LEU A 267 -15.52 10.49 -55.25
C LEU A 267 -14.93 11.67 -56.03
N ARG A 268 -13.75 12.17 -55.63
CA ARG A 268 -13.01 13.22 -56.32
C ARG A 268 -12.13 12.71 -57.46
N GLY A 269 -12.12 11.41 -57.73
CA GLY A 269 -11.32 10.80 -58.78
C GLY A 269 -9.83 10.67 -58.47
N GLN A 270 -9.43 10.72 -57.19
CA GLN A 270 -8.04 10.46 -56.81
C GLN A 270 -7.70 8.97 -56.98
N PRO A 271 -6.43 8.62 -57.26
CA PRO A 271 -6.01 7.22 -57.35
C PRO A 271 -6.31 6.46 -56.05
N VAL A 272 -6.99 5.32 -56.18
CA VAL A 272 -7.47 4.51 -55.03
C VAL A 272 -6.32 4.14 -54.09
N VAL A 273 -5.14 3.83 -54.64
CA VAL A 273 -3.95 3.47 -53.85
C VAL A 273 -3.43 4.66 -53.04
N ASP A 274 -3.46 5.87 -53.60
CA ASP A 274 -2.96 7.08 -52.93
C ASP A 274 -3.87 7.48 -51.78
N ILE A 275 -5.19 7.46 -52.01
CA ILE A 275 -6.16 7.77 -50.95
C ILE A 275 -6.20 6.69 -49.88
N LEU A 276 -5.97 5.42 -50.22
CA LEU A 276 -5.84 4.33 -49.24
C LEU A 276 -4.63 4.55 -48.33
N VAL A 277 -3.45 4.85 -48.90
CA VAL A 277 -2.24 5.16 -48.13
C VAL A 277 -2.45 6.41 -47.27
N ALA A 278 -3.11 7.45 -47.78
CA ALA A 278 -3.44 8.65 -47.01
C ALA A 278 -4.43 8.37 -45.86
N SER A 279 -5.41 7.50 -46.07
CA SER A 279 -6.40 7.10 -45.04
C SER A 279 -5.73 6.29 -43.91
N ILE A 280 -4.77 5.44 -44.27
CA ILE A 280 -3.94 4.73 -43.29
C ILE A 280 -3.04 5.72 -42.54
N ALA A 281 -2.46 6.69 -43.23
CA ALA A 281 -1.64 7.73 -42.60
C ALA A 281 -2.41 8.56 -41.57
N ILE A 282 -3.67 8.93 -41.85
CA ILE A 282 -4.55 9.60 -40.88
C ILE A 282 -4.79 8.71 -39.66
N THR A 283 -5.00 7.42 -39.89
CA THR A 283 -5.21 6.45 -38.81
C THR A 283 -4.00 6.42 -37.89
N VAL A 284 -2.80 6.41 -38.44
CA VAL A 284 -1.55 6.41 -37.67
C VAL A 284 -1.31 7.76 -36.98
N ALA A 285 -1.56 8.88 -37.67
CA ALA A 285 -1.41 10.24 -37.12
C ALA A 285 -2.28 10.47 -35.88
N ALA A 286 -3.52 9.98 -35.92
CA ALA A 286 -4.51 10.26 -34.88
C ALA A 286 -4.32 9.41 -33.61
N ILE A 287 -3.45 8.40 -33.62
CA ILE A 287 -3.35 7.43 -32.52
C ILE A 287 -2.21 7.80 -31.59
N PRO A 288 -2.46 7.88 -30.27
CA PRO A 288 -1.44 8.20 -29.30
C PRO A 288 -0.59 6.96 -28.98
N GLU A 289 0.30 6.56 -29.89
CA GLU A 289 1.16 5.38 -29.74
C GLU A 289 2.06 5.44 -28.48
N GLY A 290 2.43 6.65 -28.05
CA GLY A 290 3.20 6.87 -26.82
C GLY A 290 2.41 6.67 -25.53
N LEU A 291 1.07 6.54 -25.57
CA LEU A 291 0.23 6.50 -24.37
C LEU A 291 0.46 5.26 -23.49
N PRO A 292 0.49 4.01 -24.01
CA PRO A 292 0.73 2.83 -23.18
C PRO A 292 2.10 2.87 -22.48
N ALA A 293 3.14 3.31 -23.20
CA ALA A 293 4.47 3.46 -22.65
C ALA A 293 4.54 4.57 -21.59
N ALA A 294 3.92 5.73 -21.85
CA ALA A 294 3.86 6.83 -20.92
C ALA A 294 3.14 6.46 -19.61
N VAL A 295 2.01 5.75 -19.70
CA VAL A 295 1.30 5.23 -18.50
C VAL A 295 2.24 4.37 -17.67
N THR A 296 2.92 3.42 -18.30
CA THR A 296 3.82 2.49 -17.60
C THR A 296 4.98 3.23 -16.93
N ILE A 297 5.58 4.21 -17.62
CA ILE A 297 6.70 5.00 -17.08
C ILE A 297 6.24 5.92 -15.94
N ILE A 298 5.12 6.64 -16.11
CA ILE A 298 4.56 7.52 -15.08
C ILE A 298 4.24 6.72 -13.81
N MET A 299 3.64 5.53 -13.96
CA MET A 299 3.36 4.63 -12.84
C MET A 299 4.64 4.12 -12.19
N ALA A 300 5.65 3.70 -12.96
CA ALA A 300 6.93 3.23 -12.42
C ALA A 300 7.68 4.32 -11.63
N ILE A 301 7.65 5.57 -12.11
CA ILE A 301 8.18 6.72 -11.36
C ILE A 301 7.41 6.91 -10.05
N GLY A 302 6.08 6.82 -10.09
CA GLY A 302 5.22 6.88 -8.92
C GLY A 302 5.58 5.81 -7.88
N VAL A 303 5.70 4.55 -8.29
CA VAL A 303 6.13 3.44 -7.42
C VAL A 303 7.51 3.71 -6.80
N SER A 304 8.46 4.23 -7.60
CA SER A 304 9.79 4.54 -7.08
C SER A 304 9.76 5.64 -6.01
N ARG A 305 8.91 6.67 -6.16
CA ARG A 305 8.74 7.74 -5.16
C ARG A 305 8.03 7.24 -3.90
N LEU A 306 7.02 6.39 -4.07
CA LEU A 306 6.32 5.73 -2.97
C LEU A 306 7.26 4.86 -2.14
N ALA A 307 8.13 4.08 -2.78
CA ALA A 307 9.11 3.25 -2.07
C ALA A 307 10.10 4.10 -1.25
N GLN A 308 10.53 5.25 -1.76
CA GLN A 308 11.36 6.20 -1.00
C GLN A 308 10.63 6.79 0.21
N ARG A 309 9.29 6.84 0.16
CA ARG A 309 8.41 7.24 1.26
C ARG A 309 7.87 6.03 2.03
N ARG A 310 8.58 4.89 2.03
CA ARG A 310 8.25 3.70 2.84
C ARG A 310 6.93 3.00 2.46
N ALA A 311 6.39 3.27 1.27
CA ALA A 311 5.24 2.57 0.70
C ALA A 311 5.69 1.67 -0.46
N ILE A 312 5.73 0.36 -0.26
CA ILE A 312 6.08 -0.62 -1.30
C ILE A 312 4.83 -1.04 -2.05
N ILE A 313 4.78 -0.74 -3.35
CA ILE A 313 3.68 -1.15 -4.23
C ILE A 313 4.00 -2.50 -4.85
N ARG A 314 3.12 -3.49 -4.63
CA ARG A 314 3.22 -4.84 -5.22
C ARG A 314 2.57 -4.90 -6.60
N ARG A 315 1.57 -4.05 -6.87
CA ARG A 315 0.84 -4.00 -8.14
C ARG A 315 0.70 -2.59 -8.67
N LEU A 316 1.17 -2.34 -9.90
CA LEU A 316 1.06 -1.04 -10.58
C LEU A 316 -0.34 -0.41 -10.56
N PRO A 317 -1.42 -1.18 -10.87
CA PRO A 317 -2.80 -0.86 -10.53
C PRO A 317 -3.08 -0.05 -9.25
N ALA A 318 -2.40 -0.37 -8.15
CA ALA A 318 -2.70 0.21 -6.84
C ALA A 318 -2.36 1.71 -6.75
N VAL A 319 -1.36 2.17 -7.50
CA VAL A 319 -0.96 3.60 -7.50
C VAL A 319 -2.10 4.49 -7.98
N GLU A 320 -2.83 4.03 -8.98
CA GLU A 320 -3.99 4.72 -9.53
C GLU A 320 -5.15 4.75 -8.55
N ALA A 321 -5.47 3.59 -7.99
CA ALA A 321 -6.55 3.45 -7.02
C ALA A 321 -6.29 4.34 -5.79
N LEU A 322 -5.04 4.42 -5.29
CA LEU A 322 -4.62 5.31 -4.22
C LEU A 322 -4.94 6.80 -4.50
N GLY A 323 -4.73 7.24 -5.74
CA GLY A 323 -5.06 8.61 -6.14
C GLY A 323 -6.56 8.91 -6.17
N SER A 324 -7.37 7.87 -6.32
CA SER A 324 -8.84 7.94 -6.42
C SER A 324 -9.57 7.50 -5.16
N THR A 325 -8.85 7.14 -4.09
CA THR A 325 -9.43 6.67 -2.83
C THR A 325 -10.44 7.66 -2.27
N THR A 326 -11.64 7.18 -1.99
CA THR A 326 -12.72 7.96 -1.38
C THR A 326 -12.94 7.59 0.09
N VAL A 327 -12.65 6.35 0.46
CA VAL A 327 -12.78 5.83 1.83
C VAL A 327 -11.55 5.02 2.21
N ILE A 328 -11.00 5.29 3.40
CA ILE A 328 -9.95 4.48 4.04
C ILE A 328 -10.58 3.77 5.23
N CYS A 329 -10.70 2.45 5.13
CA CYS A 329 -11.03 1.55 6.21
C CYS A 329 -9.72 1.14 6.89
N SER A 330 -9.45 1.68 8.08
CA SER A 330 -8.21 1.43 8.81
C SER A 330 -8.46 0.50 9.99
N ASP A 331 -7.63 -0.53 10.14
CA ASP A 331 -7.49 -1.19 11.44
C ASP A 331 -6.90 -0.19 12.46
N LYS A 332 -7.28 -0.34 13.72
CA LYS A 332 -6.80 0.50 14.82
C LYS A 332 -5.42 0.06 15.28
N THR A 333 -5.29 -1.20 15.68
CA THR A 333 -4.09 -1.72 16.34
C THR A 333 -2.92 -1.77 15.36
N GLY A 334 -1.74 -1.29 15.77
CA GLY A 334 -0.53 -1.30 14.95
C GLY A 334 -0.48 -0.28 13.81
N THR A 335 -1.63 0.13 13.26
CA THR A 335 -1.72 1.13 12.18
C THR A 335 -1.94 2.55 12.72
N LEU A 336 -3.04 2.77 13.46
CA LEU A 336 -3.36 4.08 14.06
C LEU A 336 -2.72 4.26 15.44
N THR A 337 -2.45 3.14 16.13
CA THR A 337 -1.82 3.08 17.44
C THR A 337 -0.44 2.46 17.38
N GLN A 338 0.34 2.62 18.45
CA GLN A 338 1.71 2.09 18.53
C GLN A 338 1.75 0.57 18.76
N ASN A 339 0.62 -0.06 19.11
CA ASN A 339 0.56 -1.43 19.62
C ASN A 339 1.50 -1.63 20.82
N GLN A 340 1.58 -0.61 21.68
CA GLN A 340 2.42 -0.61 22.87
C GLN A 340 1.60 -0.12 24.05
N MET A 341 1.10 -1.08 24.83
CA MET A 341 0.27 -0.75 25.99
C MET A 341 1.08 0.14 26.95
N THR A 342 0.51 1.29 27.31
CA THR A 342 1.19 2.31 28.11
C THR A 342 0.27 2.78 29.23
N VAL A 343 0.72 2.71 30.48
CA VAL A 343 0.02 3.30 31.62
C VAL A 343 -0.01 4.82 31.45
N GLN A 344 -1.20 5.41 31.50
CA GLN A 344 -1.43 6.85 31.37
C GLN A 344 -1.85 7.48 32.70
N ALA A 345 -2.51 6.71 33.56
CA ALA A 345 -2.98 7.19 34.84
C ALA A 345 -2.88 6.12 35.93
N VAL A 346 -2.56 6.55 37.15
CA VAL A 346 -2.58 5.71 38.35
C VAL A 346 -3.48 6.37 39.38
N LEU A 347 -4.49 5.66 39.87
CA LEU A 347 -5.32 6.09 40.99
C LEU A 347 -4.77 5.47 42.27
N ALA A 348 -4.28 6.27 43.20
CA ALA A 348 -3.79 5.82 44.50
C ALA A 348 -4.20 6.81 45.60
N ALA A 349 -4.65 6.32 46.76
CA ALA A 349 -5.11 7.16 47.88
C ALA A 349 -6.14 8.25 47.48
N GLY A 350 -7.08 7.91 46.59
CA GLY A 350 -8.12 8.83 46.09
C GLY A 350 -7.63 9.88 45.08
N ARG A 351 -6.34 9.90 44.72
CA ARG A 351 -5.74 10.85 43.79
C ARG A 351 -5.38 10.21 42.46
N ILE A 352 -5.50 10.95 41.36
CA ILE A 352 -5.04 10.52 40.03
C ILE A 352 -3.67 11.14 39.76
N PHE A 353 -2.73 10.28 39.39
CA PHE A 353 -1.41 10.63 38.91
C PHE A 353 -1.34 10.36 37.40
N SER A 354 -0.90 11.33 36.62
CA SER A 354 -0.64 11.16 35.19
C SER A 354 0.76 10.60 34.96
N VAL A 355 0.88 9.66 34.04
CA VAL A 355 2.15 9.04 33.64
C VAL A 355 2.51 9.51 32.24
N SER A 356 3.66 10.14 32.09
CA SER A 356 4.15 10.62 30.79
C SER A 356 5.04 9.59 30.07
N GLY A 357 5.37 9.89 28.81
CA GLY A 357 6.12 9.00 27.93
C GLY A 357 5.22 7.94 27.28
N THR A 358 5.58 7.54 26.07
CA THR A 358 4.86 6.53 25.27
C THR A 358 5.70 5.29 25.08
N GLY A 359 5.06 4.13 25.02
CA GLY A 359 5.75 2.87 24.79
C GLY A 359 6.45 2.33 26.03
N TYR A 360 7.32 1.34 25.82
CA TYR A 360 7.94 0.57 26.89
C TYR A 360 9.24 1.17 27.46
N ALA A 361 9.78 2.21 26.82
CA ALA A 361 10.99 2.87 27.32
C ALA A 361 10.78 3.42 28.74
N PRO A 362 11.74 3.25 29.66
CA PRO A 362 11.67 3.76 31.02
C PRO A 362 11.98 5.27 31.07
N THR A 363 11.43 6.01 30.12
CA THR A 363 11.57 7.46 29.99
C THR A 363 10.20 8.11 30.15
N GLY A 364 10.12 9.06 31.09
CA GLY A 364 8.88 9.71 31.49
C GLY A 364 8.88 10.03 32.98
N GLU A 365 7.84 10.71 33.40
CA GLU A 365 7.65 11.18 34.77
C GLU A 365 6.20 10.91 35.22
N ILE A 366 6.02 10.70 36.51
CA ILE A 366 4.70 10.64 37.13
C ILE A 366 4.43 11.99 37.78
N SER A 367 3.27 12.57 37.49
CA SER A 367 2.90 13.90 37.98
C SER A 367 1.49 13.93 38.57
N HIS A 368 1.25 14.85 39.50
CA HIS A 368 -0.04 15.16 40.08
C HIS A 368 -0.31 16.64 39.86
N GLU A 369 -1.45 16.99 39.22
CA GLU A 369 -1.82 18.39 38.93
C GLU A 369 -0.73 19.20 38.19
N GLY A 370 0.09 18.53 37.37
CA GLY A 370 1.17 19.15 36.59
C GLY A 370 2.51 19.27 37.31
N ALA A 371 2.61 18.88 38.59
CA ALA A 371 3.87 18.82 39.34
C ALA A 371 4.42 17.39 39.44
N PRO A 372 5.75 17.16 39.39
CA PRO A 372 6.34 15.84 39.62
C PRO A 372 5.92 15.24 40.96
N ALA A 373 5.51 13.98 40.97
CA ALA A 373 5.09 13.27 42.17
C ALA A 373 6.28 12.54 42.80
N GLU A 374 6.75 13.01 43.95
CA GLU A 374 7.79 12.33 44.73
C GLU A 374 7.21 11.09 45.42
N LEU A 375 7.76 9.90 45.12
CA LEU A 375 7.27 8.63 45.68
C LEU A 375 7.34 8.56 47.22
N GLU A 376 8.33 9.21 47.83
CA GLU A 376 8.48 9.26 49.29
C GLU A 376 7.34 10.04 49.96
N ALA A 377 6.76 11.04 49.26
CA ALA A 377 5.58 11.78 49.72
C ALA A 377 4.26 11.04 49.47
N HIS A 378 4.30 9.94 48.69
CA HIS A 378 3.13 9.19 48.24
C HIS A 378 3.31 7.67 48.42
N PRO A 379 3.30 7.16 49.66
CA PRO A 379 3.55 5.75 49.94
C PRO A 379 2.56 4.80 49.25
N THR A 380 1.28 5.17 49.15
CA THR A 380 0.26 4.37 48.46
C THR A 380 0.52 4.26 46.95
N LEU A 381 1.02 5.32 46.32
CA LEU A 381 1.41 5.31 44.91
C LEU A 381 2.58 4.35 44.69
N ARG A 382 3.60 4.43 45.55
CA ARG A 382 4.75 3.52 45.52
C ARG A 382 4.31 2.06 45.65
N GLU A 383 3.45 1.74 46.62
CA GLU A 383 2.93 0.38 46.82
C GLU A 383 2.12 -0.11 45.62
N CYS A 384 1.28 0.75 45.01
CA CYS A 384 0.52 0.41 43.81
C CYS A 384 1.43 0.09 42.60
N LEU A 385 2.51 0.86 42.42
CA LEU A 385 3.50 0.60 41.37
C LEU A 385 4.33 -0.65 41.64
N LEU A 386 4.71 -0.90 42.90
CA LEU A 386 5.41 -2.11 43.31
C LEU A 386 4.58 -3.36 43.06
N ALA A 387 3.27 -3.32 43.34
CA ALA A 387 2.36 -4.41 43.02
C ALA A 387 2.37 -4.75 41.52
N GLY A 388 2.37 -3.74 40.66
CA GLY A 388 2.47 -3.91 39.21
C GLY A 388 3.84 -4.42 38.72
N LEU A 389 4.92 -4.13 39.45
CA LEU A 389 6.29 -4.57 39.15
C LEU A 389 6.54 -6.02 39.59
N LEU A 390 6.05 -6.40 40.77
CA LEU A 390 6.37 -7.68 41.42
C LEU A 390 5.38 -8.79 41.06
N CYS A 391 4.10 -8.45 40.91
CA CYS A 391 3.09 -9.34 40.35
C CYS A 391 3.16 -9.24 38.82
N ASN A 392 4.24 -9.73 38.22
CA ASN A 392 4.55 -9.52 36.80
C ASN A 392 5.47 -10.62 36.26
N ASP A 393 5.12 -11.21 35.12
CA ASP A 393 5.91 -12.22 34.42
C ASP A 393 6.64 -11.66 33.19
N ALA A 394 6.40 -10.38 32.83
CA ALA A 394 7.05 -9.75 31.71
C ALA A 394 8.47 -9.24 32.03
N GLU A 395 9.26 -9.12 30.97
CA GLU A 395 10.59 -8.53 30.99
C GLU A 395 10.72 -7.44 29.92
N LEU A 396 11.45 -6.38 30.26
CA LEU A 396 11.76 -5.29 29.35
C LEU A 396 13.22 -5.42 28.90
N THR A 397 13.42 -5.55 27.60
CA THR A 397 14.73 -5.74 26.99
C THR A 397 15.02 -4.61 26.01
N GLU A 398 16.25 -4.10 26.01
CA GLU A 398 16.69 -3.11 25.04
C GLU A 398 17.44 -3.81 23.89
N ALA A 399 16.92 -3.66 22.66
CA ALA A 399 17.53 -4.20 21.46
C ALA A 399 17.60 -3.11 20.38
N GLY A 400 18.81 -2.80 19.91
CA GLY A 400 19.02 -1.81 18.84
C GLY A 400 18.53 -0.39 19.17
N GLY A 401 18.55 0.01 20.45
CA GLY A 401 18.03 1.31 20.91
C GLY A 401 16.50 1.38 21.02
N THR A 402 15.80 0.23 20.90
CA THR A 402 14.35 0.13 21.11
C THR A 402 14.03 -0.82 22.27
N TRP A 403 13.11 -0.41 23.14
CA TRP A 403 12.64 -1.22 24.25
C TRP A 403 11.52 -2.16 23.78
N LYS A 404 11.70 -3.46 24.04
CA LYS A 404 10.72 -4.50 23.72
C LYS A 404 10.29 -5.21 25.00
N VAL A 405 9.01 -5.56 25.06
CA VAL A 405 8.47 -6.44 26.09
C VAL A 405 8.60 -7.89 25.63
N GLN A 406 9.07 -8.75 26.53
CA GLN A 406 8.91 -10.20 26.45
C GLN A 406 7.84 -10.59 27.47
N GLY A 407 6.76 -11.23 27.02
CA GLY A 407 5.57 -11.49 27.85
C GLY A 407 4.38 -10.62 27.46
N ASP A 408 3.38 -10.53 28.34
CA ASP A 408 2.12 -9.82 28.05
C ASP A 408 2.31 -8.28 27.98
N PRO A 409 1.79 -7.59 26.95
CA PRO A 409 1.88 -6.14 26.81
C PRO A 409 1.33 -5.34 28.00
N THR A 410 0.25 -5.81 28.62
CA THR A 410 -0.38 -5.19 29.79
C THR A 410 0.60 -5.20 30.97
N GLU A 411 1.30 -6.32 31.15
CA GLU A 411 2.32 -6.46 32.18
C GLU A 411 3.58 -5.62 31.89
N GLY A 412 4.02 -5.58 30.63
CA GLY A 412 5.10 -4.69 30.21
C GLY A 412 4.80 -3.22 30.49
N ALA A 413 3.55 -2.79 30.32
CA ALA A 413 3.10 -1.44 30.63
C ALA A 413 3.25 -1.11 32.13
N LEU A 414 2.84 -2.04 33.02
CA LEU A 414 2.98 -1.89 34.46
C LEU A 414 4.47 -1.80 34.87
N LEU A 415 5.31 -2.64 34.25
CA LEU A 415 6.75 -2.64 34.53
C LEU A 415 7.41 -1.32 34.09
N SER A 416 7.05 -0.83 32.90
CA SER A 416 7.52 0.46 32.39
C SER A 416 7.09 1.61 33.31
N ALA A 417 5.84 1.61 33.80
CA ALA A 417 5.32 2.64 34.70
C ALA A 417 6.08 2.68 36.04
N ALA A 418 6.34 1.52 36.65
CA ALA A 418 7.12 1.42 37.87
C ALA A 418 8.57 1.91 37.65
N TRP A 419 9.17 1.56 36.50
CA TRP A 419 10.53 1.97 36.18
C TRP A 419 10.66 3.48 35.94
N LYS A 420 9.68 4.11 35.27
CA LYS A 420 9.59 5.58 35.12
C LYS A 420 9.51 6.30 36.47
N ALA A 421 8.95 5.65 37.49
CA ALA A 421 8.92 6.17 38.85
C ALA A 421 10.25 5.99 39.61
N GLY A 422 11.27 5.38 38.99
CA GLY A 422 12.56 5.09 39.61
C GLY A 422 12.63 3.74 40.33
N LEU A 423 11.58 2.90 40.24
CA LEU A 423 11.58 1.56 40.83
C LEU A 423 12.23 0.56 39.85
N LYS A 424 13.51 0.23 40.08
CA LYS A 424 14.25 -0.68 39.20
C LYS A 424 13.84 -2.15 39.45
N PRO A 425 13.47 -2.92 38.40
CA PRO A 425 13.03 -4.31 38.56
C PRO A 425 14.03 -5.20 39.29
N ASP A 426 15.30 -5.18 38.91
CA ASP A 426 16.33 -6.07 39.49
C ASP A 426 16.56 -5.82 40.98
N GLU A 427 16.53 -4.55 41.39
CA GLU A 427 16.70 -4.15 42.78
C GLU A 427 15.54 -4.66 43.64
N TRP A 428 14.31 -4.47 43.18
CA TRP A 428 13.12 -4.84 43.93
C TRP A 428 12.85 -6.35 43.93
N ARG A 429 13.13 -7.04 42.81
CA ARG A 429 13.07 -8.51 42.76
C ARG A 429 14.11 -9.15 43.69
N SER A 430 15.28 -8.52 43.88
CA SER A 430 16.26 -8.96 44.87
C SER A 430 15.82 -8.70 46.31
N ARG A 431 15.23 -7.54 46.59
CA ARG A 431 14.71 -7.16 47.93
C ARG A 431 13.47 -7.93 48.36
N MET A 432 12.62 -8.33 47.40
CA MET A 432 11.38 -9.06 47.59
C MET A 432 11.30 -10.28 46.64
N PRO A 433 12.16 -11.31 46.84
CA PRO A 433 12.15 -12.53 46.04
C PRO A 433 10.76 -13.17 46.03
N ARG A 434 10.31 -13.54 44.83
CA ARG A 434 9.06 -14.28 44.62
C ARG A 434 9.25 -15.72 45.08
N LEU A 435 8.35 -16.19 45.93
CA LEU A 435 8.32 -17.55 46.46
C LEU A 435 7.37 -18.46 45.68
N ASP A 436 6.19 -17.95 45.34
CA ASP A 436 5.14 -18.72 44.66
C ASP A 436 4.19 -17.78 43.89
N ALA A 437 3.35 -18.34 43.02
CA ALA A 437 2.36 -17.58 42.28
C ALA A 437 1.16 -18.37 41.81
N ILE A 438 0.05 -17.64 41.67
CA ILE A 438 -1.14 -18.05 40.94
C ILE A 438 -1.10 -17.31 39.60
N PRO A 439 -0.88 -18.02 38.47
CA PRO A 439 -0.87 -17.40 37.15
C PRO A 439 -2.25 -16.83 36.79
N PHE A 440 -2.29 -15.93 35.83
CA PHE A 440 -3.55 -15.39 35.33
C PHE A 440 -4.36 -16.45 34.58
N GLU A 441 -5.63 -16.62 34.97
CA GLU A 441 -6.60 -17.43 34.24
C GLU A 441 -7.89 -16.63 34.01
N SER A 442 -8.42 -16.66 32.78
CA SER A 442 -9.60 -15.88 32.37
C SER A 442 -10.84 -16.13 33.23
N GLN A 443 -10.99 -17.34 33.79
CA GLN A 443 -12.10 -17.69 34.68
C GLN A 443 -12.05 -16.95 36.02
N TYR A 444 -10.85 -16.63 36.51
CA TYR A 444 -10.65 -15.94 37.78
C TYR A 444 -10.38 -14.44 37.61
N GLN A 445 -9.86 -14.03 36.45
CA GLN A 445 -9.55 -12.63 36.09
C GLN A 445 -8.55 -11.92 37.02
N TYR A 446 -7.70 -12.66 37.72
CA TYR A 446 -6.60 -12.11 38.51
C TYR A 446 -5.34 -12.99 38.45
N MET A 447 -4.20 -12.39 38.78
CA MET A 447 -2.91 -13.01 39.06
C MET A 447 -2.49 -12.64 40.48
N ALA A 448 -1.80 -13.54 41.17
CA ALA A 448 -1.24 -13.26 42.49
C ALA A 448 0.17 -13.81 42.64
N THR A 449 1.05 -13.07 43.32
CA THR A 449 2.44 -13.48 43.58
C THR A 449 2.80 -13.28 45.04
N LEU A 450 3.48 -14.25 45.64
CA LEU A 450 3.91 -14.22 47.03
C LEU A 450 5.40 -13.87 47.12
N HIS A 451 5.76 -12.95 48.00
CA HIS A 451 7.12 -12.42 48.14
C HIS A 451 7.62 -12.49 49.58
N ALA A 452 8.93 -12.68 49.75
CA ALA A 452 9.61 -12.66 51.03
C ALA A 452 10.47 -11.39 51.17
N PRO A 453 10.05 -10.39 51.96
CA PRO A 453 10.88 -9.22 52.22
C PRO A 453 12.16 -9.60 52.97
N GLN A 454 13.31 -9.01 52.59
CA GLN A 454 14.53 -9.13 53.37
C GLN A 454 14.32 -8.50 54.76
N ASN A 455 14.66 -9.23 55.84
CA ASN A 455 14.57 -8.88 57.29
C ASN A 455 13.52 -9.63 58.15
N GLY A 456 13.01 -10.79 57.71
CA GLY A 456 12.12 -11.61 58.56
C GLY A 456 10.74 -10.99 58.83
N GLN A 457 10.35 -10.01 58.01
CA GLN A 457 9.01 -9.41 58.03
C GLN A 457 7.97 -10.40 57.49
N ASN A 458 6.68 -10.08 57.72
CA ASN A 458 5.57 -10.81 57.13
C ASN A 458 5.76 -10.97 55.61
N ARG A 459 5.37 -12.14 55.08
CA ARG A 459 5.35 -12.37 53.63
C ARG A 459 4.24 -11.54 53.02
N LEU A 460 4.43 -11.07 51.80
CA LEU A 460 3.49 -10.18 51.14
C LEU A 460 3.01 -10.80 49.82
N ALA A 461 1.70 -10.94 49.65
CA ALA A 461 1.12 -11.27 48.37
C ALA A 461 0.65 -10.00 47.67
N TYR A 462 1.03 -9.84 46.41
CA TYR A 462 0.48 -8.84 45.50
C TYR A 462 -0.51 -9.51 44.56
N VAL A 463 -1.61 -8.80 44.28
CA VAL A 463 -2.68 -9.27 43.39
C VAL A 463 -2.96 -8.18 42.36
N LYS A 464 -3.09 -8.58 41.09
CA LYS A 464 -3.57 -7.71 40.01
C LYS A 464 -4.68 -8.41 39.22
N GLY A 465 -5.65 -7.66 38.72
CA GLY A 465 -6.75 -8.26 37.94
C GLY A 465 -7.78 -7.24 37.47
N SER A 466 -8.91 -7.75 36.99
CA SER A 466 -10.08 -6.90 36.69
C SER A 466 -10.53 -6.17 37.96
N ALA A 467 -11.07 -4.96 37.78
CA ALA A 467 -11.50 -4.15 38.91
C ALA A 467 -12.57 -4.88 39.73
N GLU A 468 -13.51 -5.54 39.07
CA GLU A 468 -14.59 -6.29 39.67
C GLU A 468 -14.06 -7.46 40.50
N ALA A 469 -13.22 -8.32 39.91
CA ALA A 469 -12.72 -9.51 40.61
C ALA A 469 -11.84 -9.15 41.83
N VAL A 470 -10.99 -8.15 41.71
CA VAL A 470 -10.10 -7.74 42.81
C VAL A 470 -10.88 -7.00 43.89
N LEU A 471 -11.76 -6.05 43.54
CA LEU A 471 -12.54 -5.30 44.53
C LEU A 471 -13.49 -6.21 45.31
N GLU A 472 -14.01 -7.28 44.69
CA GLU A 472 -14.80 -8.31 45.38
C GLU A 472 -14.09 -8.95 46.57
N ARG A 473 -12.77 -9.11 46.46
CA ARG A 473 -11.89 -9.78 47.45
C ARG A 473 -11.28 -8.80 48.46
N CYS A 474 -11.46 -7.50 48.25
CA CYS A 474 -10.92 -6.46 49.12
C CYS A 474 -11.86 -6.16 50.29
N GLN A 475 -11.31 -6.04 51.50
CA GLN A 475 -12.03 -5.65 52.72
C GLN A 475 -11.74 -4.21 53.16
N SER A 476 -10.57 -3.69 52.81
CA SER A 476 -10.13 -2.33 53.09
C SER A 476 -9.34 -1.76 51.92
N MET A 477 -9.02 -0.47 51.97
CA MET A 477 -8.12 0.20 51.03
C MET A 477 -6.98 0.90 51.77
N LEU A 478 -5.85 1.09 51.09
CA LEU A 478 -4.72 1.85 51.62
C LEU A 478 -4.93 3.33 51.32
N GLY A 479 -5.32 4.11 52.32
CA GLY A 479 -5.41 5.56 52.27
C GLY A 479 -4.05 6.25 52.45
N PRO A 480 -4.00 7.59 52.39
CA PRO A 480 -2.76 8.36 52.52
C PRO A 480 -2.14 8.28 53.92
N ASN A 481 -2.95 8.01 54.96
CA ASN A 481 -2.53 7.93 56.36
C ASN A 481 -2.62 6.52 56.95
N GLY A 482 -2.93 5.49 56.14
CA GLY A 482 -3.12 4.11 56.60
C GLY A 482 -4.38 3.44 56.04
N PRO A 483 -4.79 2.29 56.59
CA PRO A 483 -5.96 1.55 56.11
C PRO A 483 -7.27 2.33 56.33
N GLU A 484 -8.11 2.36 55.30
CA GLU A 484 -9.44 3.01 55.27
C GLU A 484 -10.53 2.03 54.80
N PRO A 485 -11.81 2.28 55.11
CA PRO A 485 -12.93 1.49 54.58
C PRO A 485 -12.98 1.52 53.05
N LEU A 486 -13.27 0.38 52.42
CA LEU A 486 -13.37 0.28 50.97
C LEU A 486 -14.68 0.87 50.44
N GLU A 487 -14.62 1.97 49.70
CA GLU A 487 -15.78 2.53 48.97
C GLU A 487 -15.93 1.90 47.56
N ARG A 488 -16.43 0.66 47.52
CA ARG A 488 -16.52 -0.13 46.27
C ARG A 488 -17.28 0.58 45.14
N GLU A 489 -18.46 1.14 45.42
CA GLU A 489 -19.28 1.82 44.39
C GLU A 489 -18.62 3.09 43.84
N GLY A 490 -17.86 3.82 44.68
CA GLY A 490 -17.09 4.98 44.24
C GLY A 490 -15.97 4.58 43.29
N LEU A 491 -15.24 3.51 43.62
CA LEU A 491 -14.16 2.98 42.79
C LEU A 491 -14.67 2.43 41.45
N LEU A 492 -15.78 1.70 41.43
CA LEU A 492 -16.39 1.20 40.19
C LEU A 492 -16.86 2.35 39.28
N ARG A 493 -17.40 3.44 39.85
CA ARG A 493 -17.68 4.67 39.06
C ARG A 493 -16.41 5.25 38.45
N ARG A 494 -15.30 5.29 39.20
CA ARG A 494 -14.03 5.80 38.69
C ARG A 494 -13.43 4.91 37.60
N VAL A 495 -13.60 3.58 37.71
CA VAL A 495 -13.25 2.63 36.65
C VAL A 495 -14.05 2.92 35.38
N ALA A 496 -15.37 3.13 35.50
CA ALA A 496 -16.22 3.47 34.36
C ALA A 496 -15.82 4.80 33.71
N GLU A 497 -15.47 5.81 34.49
CA GLU A 497 -14.98 7.10 33.98
C GLU A 497 -13.66 6.94 33.21
N LEU A 498 -12.68 6.21 33.75
CA LEU A 498 -11.41 5.93 33.08
C LEU A 498 -11.63 5.09 31.80
N ALA A 499 -12.52 4.10 31.87
CA ALA A 499 -12.89 3.28 30.72
C ALA A 499 -13.59 4.09 29.62
N SER A 500 -14.40 5.10 29.98
CA SER A 500 -15.05 6.01 29.02
C SER A 500 -14.04 6.86 28.24
N GLN A 501 -12.84 7.06 28.79
CA GLN A 501 -11.71 7.71 28.11
C GLN A 501 -10.90 6.74 27.24
N GLY A 502 -11.34 5.48 27.14
CA GLY A 502 -10.67 4.41 26.39
C GLY A 502 -9.51 3.74 27.15
N LEU A 503 -9.40 3.94 28.46
CA LEU A 503 -8.37 3.30 29.28
C LEU A 503 -8.83 1.89 29.71
N ARG A 504 -7.96 0.90 29.51
CA ARG A 504 -8.03 -0.39 30.18
C ARG A 504 -7.55 -0.22 31.62
N VAL A 505 -8.34 -0.64 32.59
CA VAL A 505 -8.07 -0.43 34.02
C VAL A 505 -7.81 -1.75 34.71
N LEU A 506 -6.73 -1.84 35.48
CA LEU A 506 -6.44 -2.95 36.39
C LEU A 506 -6.49 -2.47 37.84
N ALA A 507 -7.04 -3.31 38.71
CA ALA A 507 -7.00 -3.08 40.15
C ALA A 507 -5.83 -3.85 40.77
N LEU A 508 -5.15 -3.20 41.70
CA LEU A 508 -3.99 -3.70 42.41
C LEU A 508 -4.33 -3.80 43.89
N ALA A 509 -3.97 -4.92 44.52
CA ALA A 509 -4.21 -5.17 45.94
C ALA A 509 -3.04 -5.93 46.57
N ARG A 510 -2.99 -5.97 47.90
CA ARG A 510 -2.03 -6.77 48.66
C ARG A 510 -2.66 -7.49 49.84
N LYS A 511 -1.96 -8.50 50.36
CA LYS A 511 -2.29 -9.17 51.63
C LYS A 511 -1.02 -9.64 52.33
N GLU A 512 -1.00 -9.52 53.65
CA GLU A 512 0.11 -9.99 54.48
C GLU A 512 -0.13 -11.42 54.97
N TYR A 513 0.96 -12.18 55.08
CA TYR A 513 0.99 -13.55 55.58
C TYR A 513 2.12 -13.73 56.60
N PRO A 514 1.99 -14.71 57.52
CA PRO A 514 3.06 -15.05 58.43
C PRO A 514 4.38 -15.41 57.71
N PRO A 515 5.54 -15.22 58.35
CA PRO A 515 6.85 -15.54 57.77
C PRO A 515 7.07 -17.00 57.37
N GLU A 516 6.17 -17.91 57.72
CA GLU A 516 6.24 -19.35 57.45
C GLU A 516 5.60 -19.73 56.08
N THR A 517 4.69 -18.92 55.54
CA THR A 517 3.80 -19.29 54.41
C THR A 517 4.53 -19.41 53.08
N SER A 518 4.82 -20.62 52.58
CA SER A 518 5.62 -20.84 51.35
C SER A 518 4.85 -21.06 50.06
N ALA A 519 3.54 -21.27 50.13
CA ALA A 519 2.70 -21.52 48.97
C ALA A 519 1.48 -20.59 48.98
N LEU A 520 0.96 -20.28 47.80
CA LEU A 520 -0.21 -19.44 47.58
C LEU A 520 -1.27 -20.19 46.77
N ARG A 521 -2.48 -20.32 47.30
CA ARG A 521 -3.63 -20.98 46.65
C ARG A 521 -4.78 -19.99 46.46
N HIS A 522 -5.73 -20.33 45.59
CA HIS A 522 -6.91 -19.48 45.34
C HIS A 522 -7.70 -19.15 46.61
N GLU A 523 -7.75 -20.09 47.57
CA GLU A 523 -8.43 -19.91 48.86
C GLU A 523 -7.79 -18.79 49.70
N ASP A 524 -6.46 -18.64 49.62
CA ASP A 524 -5.71 -17.66 50.42
C ASP A 524 -6.03 -16.22 50.01
N VAL A 525 -6.35 -15.99 48.73
CA VAL A 525 -6.68 -14.68 48.16
C VAL A 525 -8.18 -14.46 47.93
N ARG A 526 -9.04 -15.35 48.45
CA ARG A 526 -10.51 -15.26 48.33
C ARG A 526 -11.09 -14.06 49.08
N GLU A 527 -10.46 -13.64 50.18
CA GLU A 527 -10.90 -12.52 51.00
C GLU A 527 -9.73 -11.89 51.78
N GLY A 528 -9.95 -10.71 52.35
CA GLY A 528 -8.97 -10.01 53.19
C GLY A 528 -7.87 -9.28 52.42
N LEU A 529 -8.08 -9.01 51.12
CA LEU A 529 -7.18 -8.16 50.37
C LEU A 529 -7.33 -6.68 50.79
N VAL A 530 -6.24 -5.94 50.70
CA VAL A 530 -6.20 -4.48 50.87
C VAL A 530 -6.01 -3.85 49.49
N PHE A 531 -6.98 -3.06 49.06
CA PHE A 531 -6.91 -2.36 47.78
C PHE A 531 -5.82 -1.27 47.80
N LEU A 532 -4.95 -1.26 46.80
CA LEU A 532 -3.85 -0.29 46.69
C LEU A 532 -4.19 0.85 45.73
N GLY A 533 -4.81 0.53 44.60
CA GLY A 533 -5.07 1.51 43.55
C GLY A 533 -5.47 0.89 42.22
N LEU A 534 -5.68 1.77 41.24
CA LEU A 534 -5.92 1.40 39.86
C LEU A 534 -4.75 1.84 38.99
N GLN A 535 -4.35 1.01 38.02
CA GLN A 535 -3.48 1.44 36.93
C GLN A 535 -4.28 1.39 35.63
N ALA A 536 -4.40 2.55 34.98
CA ALA A 536 -5.17 2.76 33.78
C ALA A 536 -4.22 3.00 32.60
N MET A 537 -4.36 2.17 31.58
CA MET A 537 -3.46 2.10 30.43
C MET A 537 -4.24 2.10 29.12
N LEU A 538 -3.62 2.55 28.06
CA LEU A 538 -4.16 2.43 26.71
C LEU A 538 -3.04 2.13 25.74
N ASP A 539 -3.43 1.65 24.56
CA ASP A 539 -2.56 1.62 23.39
C ASP A 539 -2.60 3.01 22.72
N PRO A 540 -1.53 3.82 22.85
CA PRO A 540 -1.59 5.22 22.44
C PRO A 540 -1.65 5.35 20.92
N PRO A 541 -2.46 6.30 20.40
CA PRO A 541 -2.39 6.67 19.01
C PRO A 541 -0.99 7.15 18.66
N ARG A 542 -0.54 6.86 17.43
CA ARG A 542 0.73 7.41 16.94
C ARG A 542 0.62 8.96 16.88
N PRO A 543 1.64 9.72 17.31
CA PRO A 543 1.62 11.19 17.25
C PRO A 543 1.24 11.75 15.88
N GLU A 544 1.66 11.07 14.82
CA GLU A 544 1.43 11.42 13.43
C GLU A 544 0.07 10.97 12.87
N ALA A 545 -0.63 10.03 13.53
CA ALA A 545 -1.90 9.49 13.02
C ALA A 545 -3.02 10.55 12.98
N GLY A 546 -3.15 11.37 14.04
CA GLY A 546 -4.15 12.45 14.09
C GLY A 546 -3.99 13.48 12.96
N PRO A 547 -2.79 14.08 12.77
CA PRO A 547 -2.51 14.96 11.64
C PRO A 547 -2.80 14.32 10.28
N ALA A 548 -2.44 13.06 10.08
CA ALA A 548 -2.66 12.35 8.82
C ALA A 548 -4.15 12.08 8.54
N VAL A 549 -4.92 11.67 9.56
CA VAL A 549 -6.39 11.56 9.46
C VAL A 549 -7.00 12.90 9.07
N ALA A 550 -6.58 13.99 9.73
CA ALA A 550 -7.06 15.34 9.41
C ALA A 550 -6.73 15.74 7.95
N ALA A 551 -5.55 15.38 7.45
CA ALA A 551 -5.17 15.62 6.06
C ALA A 551 -6.05 14.85 5.07
N CYS A 552 -6.31 13.55 5.31
CA CYS A 552 -7.22 12.74 4.51
C CYS A 552 -8.65 13.32 4.51
N LEU A 553 -9.16 13.72 5.66
CA LEU A 553 -10.49 14.35 5.77
C LEU A 553 -10.57 15.69 5.02
N ARG A 554 -9.52 16.53 5.09
CA ARG A 554 -9.42 17.77 4.28
C ARG A 554 -9.39 17.49 2.78
N ALA A 555 -8.77 16.38 2.38
CA ALA A 555 -8.71 15.91 1.01
C ALA A 555 -10.03 15.26 0.53
N GLY A 556 -11.09 15.29 1.35
CA GLY A 556 -12.41 14.73 1.05
C GLY A 556 -12.50 13.22 1.15
N ILE A 557 -11.54 12.56 1.82
CA ILE A 557 -11.49 11.11 2.01
C ILE A 557 -12.09 10.79 3.38
N ARG A 558 -13.10 9.91 3.43
CA ARG A 558 -13.63 9.44 4.71
C ARG A 558 -12.68 8.42 5.33
N VAL A 559 -12.41 8.53 6.63
CA VAL A 559 -11.65 7.54 7.38
C VAL A 559 -12.62 6.79 8.27
N LYS A 560 -12.59 5.45 8.20
CA LYS A 560 -13.41 4.55 9.02
C LYS A 560 -12.48 3.69 9.86
N MET A 561 -12.70 3.66 11.17
CA MET A 561 -11.94 2.80 12.09
C MET A 561 -12.66 1.46 12.25
N ILE A 562 -11.91 0.39 12.06
CA ILE A 562 -12.36 -0.99 12.28
C ILE A 562 -11.49 -1.57 13.40
N THR A 563 -12.08 -2.19 14.40
CA THR A 563 -11.31 -2.75 15.52
C THR A 563 -12.02 -3.91 16.21
N GLY A 564 -11.23 -4.79 16.83
CA GLY A 564 -11.71 -5.81 17.78
C GLY A 564 -12.05 -5.25 19.17
N ASP A 565 -11.64 -4.01 19.48
CA ASP A 565 -11.88 -3.38 20.77
C ASP A 565 -13.37 -3.20 21.07
N HIS A 566 -13.68 -2.97 22.35
CA HIS A 566 -15.01 -2.56 22.79
C HIS A 566 -15.43 -1.22 22.19
N ALA A 567 -16.74 -1.08 21.91
CA ALA A 567 -17.35 0.10 21.31
C ALA A 567 -16.98 1.42 22.02
N VAL A 568 -16.95 1.42 23.36
CA VAL A 568 -16.62 2.61 24.17
C VAL A 568 -15.18 3.08 23.90
N THR A 569 -14.22 2.15 23.99
CA THR A 569 -12.80 2.42 23.74
C THR A 569 -12.55 2.84 22.29
N ALA A 570 -13.13 2.12 21.33
CA ALA A 570 -13.02 2.45 19.91
C ALA A 570 -13.52 3.87 19.61
N THR A 571 -14.68 4.24 20.18
CA THR A 571 -15.26 5.58 20.01
C THR A 571 -14.35 6.66 20.63
N ALA A 572 -13.80 6.42 21.82
CA ALA A 572 -12.88 7.36 22.48
C ALA A 572 -11.61 7.61 21.65
N ILE A 573 -10.98 6.54 21.13
CA ILE A 573 -9.79 6.67 20.27
C ILE A 573 -10.13 7.36 18.94
N ALA A 574 -11.28 7.04 18.32
CA ALA A 574 -11.74 7.67 17.09
C ALA A 574 -11.95 9.18 17.26
N ARG A 575 -12.51 9.62 18.41
CA ARG A 575 -12.64 11.04 18.74
C ARG A 575 -11.29 11.71 18.91
N ARG A 576 -10.36 11.07 19.63
CA ARG A 576 -9.00 11.60 19.85
C ARG A 576 -8.21 11.78 18.54
N LEU A 577 -8.46 10.91 17.56
CA LEU A 577 -7.87 11.00 16.22
C LEU A 577 -8.63 11.92 15.26
N GLY A 578 -9.80 12.46 15.66
CA GLY A 578 -10.64 13.29 14.81
C GLY A 578 -11.36 12.54 13.69
N ILE A 579 -11.47 11.21 13.79
CA ILE A 579 -12.20 10.34 12.86
C ILE A 579 -13.71 10.58 12.99
N SER A 580 -14.21 10.59 14.23
CA SER A 580 -15.60 10.89 14.53
C SER A 580 -15.73 12.33 15.03
N ARG A 581 -16.58 13.13 14.36
CA ARG A 581 -16.85 14.53 14.74
C ARG A 581 -18.10 14.71 15.59
N ASP A 582 -19.01 13.73 15.57
CA ASP A 582 -20.25 13.80 16.33
C ASP A 582 -20.08 13.28 17.76
N GLU A 583 -20.58 14.04 18.75
CA GLU A 583 -20.56 13.61 20.15
C GLU A 583 -21.52 12.45 20.42
N GLU A 584 -22.51 12.24 19.56
CA GLU A 584 -23.47 11.13 19.63
C GLU A 584 -23.08 9.94 18.73
N ALA A 585 -22.05 10.07 17.90
CA ALA A 585 -21.64 9.01 17.00
C ALA A 585 -21.24 7.76 17.79
N ARG A 586 -22.04 6.71 17.62
CA ARG A 586 -21.91 5.43 18.30
C ARG A 586 -21.21 4.44 17.38
N ALA A 587 -20.24 3.71 17.91
CA ALA A 587 -19.65 2.59 17.19
C ALA A 587 -20.69 1.49 16.97
N LEU A 588 -20.75 0.93 15.75
CA LEU A 588 -21.56 -0.26 15.46
C LEU A 588 -20.77 -1.52 15.78
N THR A 589 -21.39 -2.47 16.46
CA THR A 589 -20.79 -3.77 16.74
C THR A 589 -21.23 -4.84 15.74
N SER A 590 -20.51 -5.95 15.65
CA SER A 590 -20.96 -7.11 14.86
C SER A 590 -22.37 -7.57 15.20
N GLN A 591 -22.79 -7.45 16.47
CA GLN A 591 -24.15 -7.80 16.91
C GLN A 591 -25.21 -6.82 16.39
N ASP A 592 -24.85 -5.54 16.22
CA ASP A 592 -25.72 -4.54 15.64
C ASP A 592 -25.83 -4.75 14.12
N LEU A 593 -24.69 -4.99 13.47
CA LEU A 593 -24.62 -5.27 12.04
C LEU A 593 -25.38 -6.52 11.61
N ALA A 594 -25.41 -7.56 12.46
CA ALA A 594 -26.13 -8.80 12.19
C ALA A 594 -27.66 -8.64 12.16
N LYS A 595 -28.19 -7.55 12.73
CA LYS A 595 -29.63 -7.25 12.74
C LYS A 595 -30.09 -6.47 11.51
N LEU A 596 -29.16 -5.95 10.72
CA LEU A 596 -29.46 -5.13 9.55
C LEU A 596 -29.71 -6.01 8.32
N SER A 597 -30.68 -5.63 7.51
CA SER A 597 -30.79 -6.13 6.13
C SER A 597 -29.62 -5.63 5.28
N ASP A 598 -29.42 -6.20 4.09
CA ASP A 598 -28.30 -5.81 3.22
C ASP A 598 -28.39 -4.33 2.76
N GLU A 599 -29.60 -3.81 2.50
CA GLU A 599 -29.79 -2.40 2.15
C GLU A 599 -29.48 -1.46 3.33
N GLU A 600 -29.93 -1.82 4.54
CA GLU A 600 -29.63 -1.08 5.77
C GLU A 600 -28.14 -1.15 6.12
N PHE A 601 -27.49 -2.30 5.87
CA PHE A 601 -26.06 -2.47 6.07
C PHE A 601 -25.27 -1.52 5.16
N ILE A 602 -25.66 -1.37 3.89
CA ILE A 602 -25.02 -0.43 2.96
C ILE A 602 -25.14 1.02 3.45
N GLU A 603 -26.30 1.41 3.96
CA GLU A 603 -26.49 2.77 4.49
C GLU A 603 -25.74 2.99 5.81
N ALA A 604 -25.71 1.98 6.69
CA ALA A 604 -24.93 2.00 7.93
C ALA A 604 -23.42 2.09 7.64
N ALA A 605 -22.92 1.30 6.69
CA ALA A 605 -21.52 1.34 6.24
C ALA A 605 -21.09 2.74 5.81
N ARG A 606 -22.00 3.49 5.15
CA ARG A 606 -21.75 4.86 4.72
C ARG A 606 -21.67 5.84 5.90
N ASN A 607 -22.65 5.80 6.79
CA ASN A 607 -22.88 6.84 7.81
C ASN A 607 -22.10 6.60 9.11
N THR A 608 -21.60 5.40 9.34
CA THR A 608 -20.84 5.05 10.56
C THR A 608 -19.33 5.11 10.33
N ASP A 609 -18.62 5.80 11.22
CA ASP A 609 -17.16 5.93 11.12
C ASP A 609 -16.38 4.94 12.00
N VAL A 610 -17.04 4.28 12.97
CA VAL A 610 -16.39 3.36 13.91
C VAL A 610 -17.14 2.03 13.95
N PHE A 611 -16.42 0.94 13.68
CA PHE A 611 -16.91 -0.43 13.79
C PHE A 611 -16.07 -1.17 14.82
N ALA A 612 -16.73 -1.73 15.85
CA ALA A 612 -16.10 -2.33 17.01
C ALA A 612 -16.46 -3.81 17.15
N ARG A 613 -15.60 -4.62 17.75
CA ARG A 613 -15.76 -6.09 17.85
C ARG A 613 -16.14 -6.72 16.50
N VAL A 614 -15.49 -6.29 15.42
CA VAL A 614 -15.82 -6.67 14.05
C VAL A 614 -15.19 -8.02 13.70
N THR A 615 -15.98 -8.95 13.15
CA THR A 615 -15.47 -10.25 12.65
C THR A 615 -14.84 -10.10 11.25
N PRO A 616 -13.98 -11.03 10.82
CA PRO A 616 -13.38 -11.03 9.47
C PRO A 616 -14.41 -10.89 8.35
N GLU A 617 -15.53 -11.61 8.45
CA GLU A 617 -16.62 -11.60 7.46
C GLU A 617 -17.29 -10.22 7.40
N ASN A 618 -17.46 -9.57 8.55
CA ASN A 618 -18.00 -8.21 8.60
C ASN A 618 -17.04 -7.19 8.00
N LYS A 619 -15.71 -7.38 8.11
CA LYS A 619 -14.72 -6.53 7.41
C LYS A 619 -14.89 -6.65 5.89
N LEU A 620 -15.03 -7.87 5.37
CA LEU A 620 -15.27 -8.11 3.95
C LEU A 620 -16.59 -7.49 3.48
N ARG A 621 -17.71 -7.76 4.18
CA ARG A 621 -19.03 -7.19 3.86
C ARG A 621 -19.01 -5.66 3.87
N LEU A 622 -18.28 -5.04 4.80
CA LEU A 622 -18.12 -3.59 4.86
C LEU A 622 -17.44 -3.03 3.60
N VAL A 623 -16.37 -3.68 3.14
CA VAL A 623 -15.69 -3.29 1.88
C VAL A 623 -16.66 -3.43 0.70
N GLU A 624 -17.37 -4.54 0.59
CA GLU A 624 -18.33 -4.77 -0.51
C GLU A 624 -19.49 -3.78 -0.51
N ALA A 625 -20.02 -3.44 0.66
CA ALA A 625 -21.10 -2.48 0.81
C ALA A 625 -20.71 -1.06 0.36
N LEU A 626 -19.48 -0.64 0.69
CA LEU A 626 -18.94 0.63 0.22
C LEU A 626 -18.70 0.62 -1.31
N GLN A 627 -18.14 -0.47 -1.83
CA GLN A 627 -17.93 -0.67 -3.27
C GLN A 627 -19.24 -0.69 -4.07
N ALA A 628 -20.32 -1.26 -3.51
CA ALA A 628 -21.64 -1.29 -4.15
C ALA A 628 -22.21 0.12 -4.41
N ARG A 629 -21.75 1.14 -3.68
CA ARG A 629 -22.09 2.55 -3.89
C ARG A 629 -21.11 3.28 -4.82
N GLY A 630 -20.11 2.58 -5.35
CA GLY A 630 -19.08 3.13 -6.22
C GLY A 630 -17.99 3.90 -5.47
N GLU A 631 -17.81 3.66 -4.17
CA GLU A 631 -16.66 4.17 -3.41
C GLU A 631 -15.39 3.40 -3.81
N ILE A 632 -14.23 4.06 -3.78
CA ILE A 632 -12.91 3.42 -3.95
C ILE A 632 -12.34 3.20 -2.55
N VAL A 633 -12.29 1.94 -2.15
CA VAL A 633 -12.01 1.54 -0.77
C VAL A 633 -10.55 1.13 -0.63
N ALA A 634 -9.82 1.84 0.22
CA ALA A 634 -8.54 1.39 0.74
C ALA A 634 -8.76 0.70 2.10
N MET A 635 -8.29 -0.53 2.26
CA MET A 635 -8.38 -1.28 3.51
C MET A 635 -6.98 -1.46 4.10
N THR A 636 -6.78 -1.16 5.38
CA THR A 636 -5.56 -1.52 6.10
C THR A 636 -5.81 -2.72 7.00
N GLY A 637 -4.79 -3.55 7.18
CA GLY A 637 -4.85 -4.73 8.03
C GLY A 637 -3.48 -5.31 8.28
N ASP A 638 -3.33 -6.00 9.39
CA ASP A 638 -2.09 -6.65 9.80
C ASP A 638 -2.31 -8.13 10.17
N GLY A 639 -3.52 -8.52 10.55
CA GLY A 639 -3.88 -9.89 10.83
C GLY A 639 -4.27 -10.69 9.59
N VAL A 640 -4.24 -12.02 9.70
CA VAL A 640 -4.70 -12.86 8.58
C VAL A 640 -6.20 -12.79 8.39
N ASN A 641 -6.91 -12.50 9.48
CA ASN A 641 -8.32 -12.12 9.49
C ASN A 641 -8.66 -10.95 8.54
N ASP A 642 -7.66 -10.14 8.15
CA ASP A 642 -7.85 -9.02 7.21
C ASP A 642 -7.64 -9.43 5.76
N ALA A 643 -6.99 -10.57 5.49
CA ALA A 643 -6.59 -10.98 4.15
C ALA A 643 -7.75 -11.00 3.13
N PRO A 644 -8.95 -11.52 3.46
CA PRO A 644 -10.09 -11.47 2.53
C PRO A 644 -10.52 -10.03 2.21
N ALA A 645 -10.60 -9.16 3.21
CA ALA A 645 -10.99 -7.76 3.06
C ALA A 645 -9.92 -6.95 2.30
N LEU A 646 -8.63 -7.16 2.62
CA LEU A 646 -7.49 -6.57 1.92
C LEU A 646 -7.49 -6.94 0.44
N ARG A 647 -7.75 -8.21 0.12
CA ARG A 647 -7.78 -8.70 -1.26
C ARG A 647 -8.98 -8.17 -2.05
N ARG A 648 -10.11 -7.94 -1.38
CA ARG A 648 -11.34 -7.43 -1.99
C ARG A 648 -11.32 -5.93 -2.20
N ALA A 649 -10.63 -5.18 -1.34
CA ALA A 649 -10.51 -3.73 -1.42
C ALA A 649 -9.90 -3.30 -2.78
N ASP A 650 -10.20 -2.07 -3.20
CA ASP A 650 -9.58 -1.49 -4.40
C ASP A 650 -8.07 -1.29 -4.18
N ILE A 651 -7.68 -1.04 -2.90
CA ILE A 651 -6.30 -1.08 -2.43
C ILE A 651 -6.24 -1.82 -1.08
N GLY A 652 -5.64 -3.01 -1.05
CA GLY A 652 -5.22 -3.65 0.19
C GLY A 652 -3.89 -3.07 0.70
N ILE A 653 -3.83 -2.67 1.96
CA ILE A 653 -2.64 -2.09 2.61
C ILE A 653 -2.24 -2.94 3.82
N ALA A 654 -1.05 -3.54 3.77
CA ALA A 654 -0.52 -4.32 4.88
C ALA A 654 0.63 -3.61 5.60
N MET A 655 0.79 -3.93 6.88
CA MET A 655 1.93 -3.50 7.70
C MET A 655 3.15 -4.40 7.43
N ALA A 656 4.36 -3.85 7.39
CA ALA A 656 5.57 -4.64 7.18
C ALA A 656 6.10 -5.26 8.47
N LEU A 657 6.06 -4.55 9.60
CA LEU A 657 6.65 -5.01 10.86
C LEU A 657 5.64 -5.82 11.68
N SER A 658 4.42 -5.30 11.87
CA SER A 658 3.34 -5.95 12.61
C SER A 658 2.52 -6.92 11.75
N GLY A 659 2.51 -6.73 10.43
CA GLY A 659 1.69 -7.50 9.50
C GLY A 659 2.13 -8.95 9.33
N THR A 660 1.14 -9.82 9.30
CA THR A 660 1.27 -11.22 8.89
C THR A 660 1.68 -11.33 7.43
N GLU A 661 2.37 -12.42 7.11
CA GLU A 661 2.78 -12.70 5.73
C GLU A 661 1.55 -12.82 4.81
N THR A 662 0.51 -13.50 5.27
CA THR A 662 -0.77 -13.61 4.55
C THR A 662 -1.42 -12.24 4.29
N ALA A 663 -1.42 -11.33 5.28
CA ALA A 663 -1.89 -9.95 5.06
C ALA A 663 -1.04 -9.23 4.01
N ARG A 664 0.30 -9.35 4.09
CA ARG A 664 1.21 -8.76 3.09
C ARG A 664 0.98 -9.32 1.69
N GLU A 665 0.74 -10.63 1.56
CA GLU A 665 0.43 -11.32 0.30
C GLU A 665 -0.93 -10.95 -0.29
N ALA A 666 -1.92 -10.74 0.57
CA ALA A 666 -3.24 -10.29 0.16
C ALA A 666 -3.22 -8.84 -0.33
N ALA A 667 -2.39 -7.99 0.27
CA ALA A 667 -2.30 -6.56 0.02
C ALA A 667 -1.62 -6.18 -1.31
N ASP A 668 -2.03 -5.03 -1.86
CA ASP A 668 -1.42 -4.43 -3.06
C ASP A 668 -0.31 -3.42 -2.69
N MET A 669 -0.31 -2.92 -1.46
CA MET A 669 0.69 -2.02 -0.89
C MET A 669 1.14 -2.51 0.50
N VAL A 670 2.43 -2.38 0.81
CA VAL A 670 3.01 -2.69 2.12
C VAL A 670 3.69 -1.44 2.69
N LEU A 671 3.37 -1.05 3.92
CA LEU A 671 3.99 0.08 4.62
C LEU A 671 5.19 -0.41 5.42
N THR A 672 6.40 0.07 5.12
CA THR A 672 7.62 -0.45 5.77
C THR A 672 7.83 0.06 7.20
N ASP A 673 7.06 1.05 7.63
CA ASP A 673 7.10 1.65 8.96
C ASP A 673 5.79 1.54 9.75
N ASP A 674 4.82 0.78 9.24
CA ASP A 674 3.52 0.54 9.85
C ASP A 674 2.75 1.82 10.23
N ASN A 675 2.91 2.86 9.42
CA ASN A 675 2.45 4.20 9.76
C ASN A 675 1.31 4.67 8.87
N PHE A 676 0.19 5.06 9.49
CA PHE A 676 -0.93 5.68 8.76
C PHE A 676 -0.53 6.94 7.98
N ALA A 677 0.45 7.73 8.46
CA ALA A 677 0.95 8.90 7.75
C ALA A 677 1.55 8.56 6.37
N THR A 678 2.04 7.33 6.20
CA THR A 678 2.53 6.83 4.91
C THR A 678 1.38 6.69 3.90
N ILE A 679 0.15 6.43 4.35
CA ILE A 679 -1.04 6.37 3.49
C ILE A 679 -1.39 7.76 2.95
N GLU A 680 -1.30 8.80 3.80
CA GLU A 680 -1.49 10.20 3.36
C GLU A 680 -0.51 10.54 2.22
N ALA A 681 0.78 10.24 2.43
CA ALA A 681 1.81 10.44 1.42
C ALA A 681 1.57 9.60 0.16
N ALA A 682 1.03 8.40 0.31
CA ALA A 682 0.73 7.52 -0.81
C ALA A 682 -0.42 8.02 -1.68
N VAL A 683 -1.48 8.55 -1.05
CA VAL A 683 -2.59 9.22 -1.75
C VAL A 683 -2.09 10.46 -2.49
N GLU A 684 -1.24 11.28 -1.86
CA GLU A 684 -0.65 12.47 -2.48
C GLU A 684 0.12 12.11 -3.77
N GLU A 685 0.99 11.08 -3.71
CA GLU A 685 1.72 10.59 -4.89
C GLU A 685 0.79 9.99 -5.94
N GLY A 686 -0.21 9.20 -5.55
CA GLY A 686 -1.21 8.62 -6.46
C GLY A 686 -1.96 9.71 -7.24
N ARG A 687 -2.39 10.78 -6.56
CA ARG A 687 -3.01 11.96 -7.19
C ARG A 687 -2.05 12.67 -8.15
N GLY A 688 -0.76 12.79 -7.78
CA GLY A 688 0.28 13.37 -8.63
C GLY A 688 0.54 12.57 -9.92
N VAL A 689 0.56 11.24 -9.81
CA VAL A 689 0.69 10.30 -10.94
C VAL A 689 -0.48 10.47 -11.90
N PHE A 690 -1.71 10.56 -11.38
CA PHE A 690 -2.90 10.78 -12.20
C PHE A 690 -2.89 12.15 -12.90
N ASP A 691 -2.51 13.22 -12.20
CA ASP A 691 -2.39 14.56 -12.78
C ASP A 691 -1.36 14.59 -13.93
N ASN A 692 -0.21 13.92 -13.76
CA ASN A 692 0.80 13.82 -14.81
C ASN A 692 0.31 13.00 -16.02
N LEU A 693 -0.48 11.95 -15.80
CA LEU A 693 -1.14 11.22 -16.87
C LEU A 693 -2.15 12.09 -17.63
N GLN A 694 -2.97 12.88 -16.91
CA GLN A 694 -3.91 13.83 -17.53
C GLN A 694 -3.19 14.91 -18.33
N LYS A 695 -2.06 15.44 -17.84
CA LYS A 695 -1.21 16.38 -18.59
C LYS A 695 -0.65 15.76 -19.87
N PHE A 696 -0.19 14.50 -19.80
CA PHE A 696 0.28 13.77 -20.97
C PHE A 696 -0.84 13.58 -22.00
N ILE A 697 -2.01 13.07 -21.59
CA ILE A 697 -3.17 12.88 -22.48
C ILE A 697 -3.62 14.23 -23.07
N GLY A 698 -3.66 15.28 -22.25
CA GLY A 698 -4.00 16.63 -22.67
C GLY A 698 -2.96 17.30 -23.55
N TRP A 699 -1.75 16.77 -23.63
CA TRP A 699 -0.75 17.18 -24.60
C TRP A 699 -0.83 16.33 -25.88
N THR A 700 -0.81 15.00 -25.79
CA THR A 700 -0.74 14.11 -26.95
C THR A 700 -2.00 14.13 -27.82
N LEU A 701 -3.21 14.18 -27.24
CA LEU A 701 -4.43 14.10 -28.06
C LEU A 701 -4.64 15.35 -28.94
N PRO A 702 -4.47 16.58 -28.46
CA PRO A 702 -4.59 17.74 -29.33
C PRO A 702 -3.50 17.82 -30.41
N THR A 703 -2.29 17.34 -30.13
CA THR A 703 -1.18 17.35 -31.11
C THR A 703 -1.44 16.36 -32.24
N ASN A 704 -1.81 15.12 -31.90
CA ASN A 704 -2.19 14.08 -32.87
C ASN A 704 -3.47 14.47 -33.63
N GLY A 705 -4.43 15.09 -32.93
CA GLY A 705 -5.63 15.67 -33.55
C GLY A 705 -5.30 16.78 -34.55
N GLY A 706 -4.28 17.60 -34.27
CA GLY A 706 -3.80 18.64 -35.18
C GLY A 706 -3.19 18.06 -36.45
N GLU A 707 -2.35 17.03 -36.33
CA GLU A 707 -1.76 16.30 -37.45
C GLU A 707 -2.83 15.65 -38.33
N ALA A 708 -3.78 14.94 -37.71
CA ALA A 708 -4.90 14.34 -38.42
C ALA A 708 -5.74 15.40 -39.13
N LEU A 709 -6.07 16.51 -38.45
CA LEU A 709 -6.88 17.59 -39.00
C LEU A 709 -6.22 18.24 -40.22
N VAL A 710 -4.89 18.40 -40.22
CA VAL A 710 -4.13 18.90 -41.37
C VAL A 710 -4.33 18.03 -42.61
N LEU A 711 -4.19 16.70 -42.47
CA LEU A 711 -4.40 15.77 -43.59
C LEU A 711 -5.84 15.77 -44.08
N ILE A 712 -6.80 15.74 -43.15
CA ILE A 712 -8.23 15.76 -43.47
C ILE A 712 -8.58 17.03 -44.22
N ALA A 713 -8.16 18.19 -43.72
CA ALA A 713 -8.39 19.47 -44.36
C ALA A 713 -7.78 19.51 -45.77
N ALA A 714 -6.55 19.04 -45.95
CA ALA A 714 -5.91 19.01 -47.27
C ALA A 714 -6.70 18.17 -48.29
N ILE A 715 -7.14 16.96 -47.89
CA ILE A 715 -7.87 16.06 -48.78
C ILE A 715 -9.29 16.58 -49.06
N LEU A 716 -10.00 17.07 -48.04
CA LEU A 716 -11.33 17.66 -48.19
C LEU A 716 -11.32 18.97 -48.98
N LEU A 717 -10.23 19.73 -48.98
CA LEU A 717 -10.07 20.92 -49.82
C LEU A 717 -9.50 20.59 -51.20
N GLY A 718 -8.92 19.41 -51.39
CA GLY A 718 -8.35 18.97 -52.67
C GLY A 718 -7.04 19.68 -52.99
N ILE A 719 -6.31 20.11 -51.96
CA ILE A 719 -5.02 20.79 -52.06
C ILE A 719 -3.87 19.79 -51.83
N HIS A 720 -2.66 20.20 -52.17
CA HIS A 720 -1.46 19.41 -51.94
C HIS A 720 -1.27 19.12 -50.45
N LEU A 721 -0.75 17.93 -50.13
CA LEU A 721 -0.51 17.55 -48.74
C LEU A 721 0.62 18.41 -48.16
N PRO A 722 0.34 19.25 -47.13
CA PRO A 722 1.36 20.09 -46.51
C PRO A 722 2.32 19.27 -45.63
N ILE A 723 1.91 18.06 -45.23
CA ILE A 723 2.71 17.11 -44.46
C ILE A 723 2.50 15.71 -45.05
N LEU A 724 3.59 14.99 -45.27
CA LEU A 724 3.56 13.61 -45.77
C LEU A 724 3.36 12.58 -44.64
N PRO A 725 2.77 11.40 -44.92
CA PRO A 725 2.63 10.31 -43.95
C PRO A 725 3.93 9.95 -43.21
N ILE A 726 5.04 9.90 -43.94
CA ILE A 726 6.37 9.58 -43.41
C ILE A 726 6.91 10.65 -42.46
N GLN A 727 6.51 11.91 -42.64
CA GLN A 727 6.90 13.03 -41.77
C GLN A 727 6.09 13.02 -40.48
N ILE A 728 4.81 12.63 -40.54
CA ILE A 728 3.97 12.41 -39.35
C ILE A 728 4.57 11.34 -38.44
N LEU A 729 5.03 10.24 -39.02
CA LEU A 729 5.71 9.18 -38.28
C LEU A 729 6.94 9.71 -37.52
N TRP A 730 7.73 10.56 -38.16
CA TRP A 730 8.85 11.25 -37.51
C TRP A 730 8.38 12.16 -36.37
N ILE A 731 7.37 13.00 -36.61
CA ILE A 731 6.82 13.92 -35.61
C ILE A 731 6.36 13.12 -34.38
N ASN A 732 5.52 12.12 -34.56
CA ASN A 732 4.98 11.31 -33.45
C ASN A 732 6.08 10.61 -32.65
N LEU A 733 7.05 9.98 -33.32
CA LEU A 733 8.14 9.29 -32.64
C LEU A 733 9.05 10.26 -31.87
N SER A 734 9.54 11.30 -32.55
CA SER A 734 10.50 12.25 -31.97
C SER A 734 9.89 13.06 -30.83
N THR A 735 8.65 13.53 -30.99
CA THR A 735 7.97 14.36 -30.00
C THR A 735 7.48 13.53 -28.81
N ALA A 736 7.04 12.28 -29.00
CA ALA A 736 6.69 11.42 -27.87
C ALA A 736 7.89 11.19 -26.94
N VAL A 737 9.08 10.94 -27.51
CA VAL A 737 10.31 10.68 -26.75
C VAL A 737 10.90 11.97 -26.15
N CYS A 738 10.99 13.04 -26.94
CA CYS A 738 11.67 14.26 -26.53
C CYS A 738 10.77 15.22 -25.75
N LEU A 739 9.47 15.28 -26.04
CA LEU A 739 8.54 16.23 -25.43
C LEU A 739 7.57 15.54 -24.47
N GLY A 740 6.78 14.60 -24.97
CA GLY A 740 5.70 13.96 -24.20
C GLY A 740 6.20 13.26 -22.95
N LEU A 741 7.27 12.46 -23.06
CA LEU A 741 7.86 11.74 -21.93
C LEU A 741 8.36 12.67 -20.81
N MET A 742 8.74 13.91 -21.12
CA MET A 742 9.23 14.85 -20.10
C MET A 742 8.13 15.28 -19.12
N LEU A 743 6.86 15.20 -19.51
CA LEU A 743 5.71 15.42 -18.63
C LEU A 743 5.59 14.35 -17.55
N ALA A 744 6.16 13.16 -17.75
CA ALA A 744 6.18 12.12 -16.72
C ALA A 744 6.99 12.54 -15.48
N PHE A 745 7.95 13.46 -15.67
CA PHE A 745 8.81 13.98 -14.62
C PHE A 745 8.31 15.32 -14.05
N GLU A 746 7.11 15.77 -14.41
CA GLU A 746 6.58 17.03 -13.91
C GLU A 746 6.40 16.97 -12.37
N PRO A 747 6.81 18.03 -11.64
CA PRO A 747 6.59 18.12 -10.20
C PRO A 747 5.10 18.09 -9.82
N LYS A 748 4.83 17.66 -8.59
CA LYS A 748 3.48 17.64 -7.99
C LYS A 748 2.94 19.07 -7.86
N GLU A 749 1.64 19.24 -8.08
CA GLU A 749 0.96 20.51 -7.80
C GLU A 749 0.71 20.64 -6.27
N GLY A 750 0.77 21.85 -5.71
CA GLY A 750 0.75 22.05 -4.25
C GLY A 750 -0.60 21.83 -3.53
N ASP A 751 -1.69 21.61 -4.27
CA ASP A 751 -3.05 21.51 -3.73
C ASP A 751 -3.66 20.11 -3.88
N LEU A 752 -2.85 19.08 -4.14
CA LEU A 752 -3.34 17.71 -4.35
C LEU A 752 -4.18 17.22 -3.15
N MET A 753 -3.79 17.55 -1.91
CA MET A 753 -4.51 17.18 -0.68
C MET A 753 -5.60 18.19 -0.26
N ALA A 754 -5.85 19.23 -1.06
CA ALA A 754 -6.91 20.22 -0.83
C ALA A 754 -8.13 20.03 -1.76
N ARG A 755 -8.01 19.15 -2.75
CA ARG A 755 -9.09 18.81 -3.68
C ARG A 755 -9.85 17.56 -3.19
N PRO A 756 -11.16 17.42 -3.47
CA PRO A 756 -11.89 16.18 -3.21
C PRO A 756 -11.38 15.03 -4.10
N PRO A 757 -11.65 13.76 -3.75
CA PRO A 757 -11.33 12.62 -4.60
C PRO A 757 -12.01 12.72 -5.97
N ILE A 758 -11.36 12.16 -6.99
CA ILE A 758 -11.91 12.14 -8.35
C ILE A 758 -13.11 11.17 -8.37
N PRO A 759 -14.30 11.60 -8.84
CA PRO A 759 -15.45 10.70 -8.93
C PRO A 759 -15.13 9.48 -9.80
N PRO A 760 -15.38 8.25 -9.34
CA PRO A 760 -15.01 7.04 -10.09
C PRO A 760 -15.68 6.93 -11.47
N GLY A 761 -16.89 7.47 -11.62
CA GLY A 761 -17.61 7.53 -12.89
C GLY A 761 -17.14 8.63 -13.87
N SER A 762 -16.16 9.47 -13.50
CA SER A 762 -15.70 10.55 -14.38
C SER A 762 -14.98 10.00 -15.64
N PRO A 763 -15.29 10.51 -16.84
CA PRO A 763 -14.60 10.09 -18.06
C PRO A 763 -13.14 10.59 -18.06
N ILE A 764 -12.24 9.84 -18.71
CA ILE A 764 -10.84 10.29 -18.92
C ILE A 764 -10.83 11.61 -19.69
N LEU A 765 -11.67 11.72 -20.72
CA LEU A 765 -11.89 12.95 -21.48
C LEU A 765 -13.00 13.77 -20.85
N SER A 766 -12.64 14.72 -20.00
CA SER A 766 -13.59 15.73 -19.54
C SER A 766 -14.03 16.63 -20.71
N ALA A 767 -15.21 17.25 -20.62
CA ALA A 767 -15.66 18.24 -21.60
C ALA A 767 -14.64 19.37 -21.80
N PHE A 768 -13.93 19.73 -20.73
CA PHE A 768 -12.81 20.68 -20.78
C PHE A 768 -11.67 20.18 -21.69
N LEU A 769 -11.29 18.92 -21.56
CA LEU A 769 -10.22 18.33 -22.36
C LEU A 769 -10.62 18.21 -23.83
N VAL A 770 -11.87 17.85 -24.12
CA VAL A 770 -12.41 17.83 -25.49
C VAL A 770 -12.35 19.22 -26.13
N GLN A 771 -12.77 20.27 -25.42
CA GLN A 771 -12.66 21.65 -25.91
C GLN A 771 -11.20 22.06 -26.17
N ARG A 772 -10.28 21.62 -25.30
CA ARG A 772 -8.83 21.85 -25.47
C ARG A 772 -8.30 21.16 -26.73
N ILE A 773 -8.70 19.91 -26.96
CA ILE A 773 -8.35 19.14 -28.16
C ILE A 773 -8.77 19.92 -29.41
N VAL A 774 -10.04 20.28 -29.51
CA VAL A 774 -10.55 21.01 -30.69
C VAL A 774 -9.80 22.33 -30.91
N LEU A 775 -9.62 23.14 -29.87
CA LEU A 775 -8.94 24.44 -29.97
C LEU A 775 -7.50 24.28 -30.47
N VAL A 776 -6.72 23.42 -29.84
CA VAL A 776 -5.29 23.29 -30.15
C VAL A 776 -5.08 22.57 -31.48
N SER A 777 -5.88 21.56 -31.82
CA SER A 777 -5.83 20.93 -33.14
C SER A 777 -6.12 21.94 -34.26
N ALA A 778 -7.10 22.83 -34.07
CA ALA A 778 -7.40 23.90 -35.03
C ALA A 778 -6.26 24.93 -35.13
N LEU A 779 -5.65 25.33 -34.01
CA LEU A 779 -4.51 26.25 -34.00
C LEU A 779 -3.28 25.66 -34.71
N LEU A 780 -2.95 24.40 -34.44
CA LEU A 780 -1.85 23.69 -35.11
C LEU A 780 -2.12 23.53 -36.61
N CYS A 781 -3.35 23.18 -36.98
CA CYS A 781 -3.76 23.09 -38.38
C CYS A 781 -3.61 24.45 -39.09
N GLY A 782 -4.08 25.53 -38.46
CA GLY A 782 -3.91 26.89 -38.97
C GLY A 782 -2.45 27.29 -39.11
N ALA A 783 -1.60 26.98 -38.11
CA ALA A 783 -0.17 27.25 -38.15
C ALA A 783 0.54 26.54 -39.31
N VAL A 784 0.17 25.28 -39.56
CA VAL A 784 0.71 24.49 -40.67
C VAL A 784 0.34 25.11 -42.02
N PHE A 785 -0.95 25.35 -42.27
CA PHE A 785 -1.38 25.93 -43.54
C PHE A 785 -0.86 27.35 -43.74
N ALA A 786 -0.85 28.18 -42.70
CA ALA A 786 -0.32 29.54 -42.79
C ALA A 786 1.17 29.54 -43.16
N THR A 787 1.96 28.65 -42.56
CA THR A 787 3.40 28.55 -42.87
C THR A 787 3.64 27.97 -44.26
N TYR A 788 2.88 26.92 -44.64
CA TYR A 788 2.98 26.28 -45.94
C TYR A 788 2.65 27.26 -47.07
N GLU A 789 1.50 27.93 -47.00
CA GLU A 789 1.07 28.91 -48.01
C GLU A 789 2.01 30.12 -48.05
N TRP A 790 2.53 30.57 -46.90
CA TRP A 790 3.50 31.66 -46.86
C TRP A 790 4.77 31.31 -47.65
N GLU A 791 5.33 30.11 -47.48
CA GLU A 791 6.51 29.66 -48.23
C GLU A 791 6.23 29.55 -49.74
N ILE A 792 5.09 28.98 -50.12
CA ILE A 792 4.68 28.86 -51.53
C ILE A 792 4.55 30.24 -52.17
N LEU A 793 3.90 31.21 -51.49
CA LEU A 793 3.77 32.59 -51.97
C LEU A 793 5.11 33.32 -52.10
N HIS A 794 6.12 32.94 -51.33
CA HIS A 794 7.48 33.49 -51.41
C HIS A 794 8.43 32.67 -52.30
N GLY A 795 7.85 31.85 -53.20
CA GLY A 795 8.56 31.14 -54.25
C GLY A 795 9.44 30.00 -53.75
N ALA A 796 9.08 29.37 -52.62
CA ALA A 796 9.72 28.15 -52.16
C ALA A 796 9.27 26.94 -53.00
N SER A 797 10.11 25.89 -53.04
CA SER A 797 9.70 24.59 -53.58
C SER A 797 8.63 23.96 -52.68
N GLU A 798 7.85 23.03 -53.22
CA GLU A 798 6.87 22.28 -52.42
C GLU A 798 7.56 21.49 -51.28
N ALA A 799 8.75 20.94 -51.53
CA ALA A 799 9.53 20.23 -50.53
C ALA A 799 9.99 21.15 -49.39
N ALA A 800 10.46 22.37 -49.71
CA ALA A 800 10.84 23.36 -48.69
C ALA A 800 9.62 23.86 -47.90
N ALA A 801 8.48 24.08 -48.55
CA ALA A 801 7.23 24.45 -47.89
C ALA A 801 6.74 23.35 -46.94
N ARG A 802 6.85 22.07 -47.33
CA ARG A 802 6.58 20.92 -46.44
C ARG A 802 7.54 20.89 -45.25
N THR A 803 8.85 21.14 -45.45
CA THR A 803 9.81 21.22 -44.33
C THR A 803 9.44 22.32 -43.34
N ALA A 804 9.01 23.49 -43.83
CA ALA A 804 8.57 24.59 -42.98
C ALA A 804 7.28 24.24 -42.23
N ALA A 805 6.31 23.59 -42.89
CA ALA A 805 5.08 23.09 -42.27
C ALA A 805 5.35 22.06 -41.16
N VAL A 806 6.23 21.08 -41.40
CA VAL A 806 6.67 20.09 -40.40
C VAL A 806 7.35 20.77 -39.21
N SER A 807 8.19 21.77 -39.47
CA SER A 807 8.83 22.54 -38.40
C SER A 807 7.82 23.40 -37.63
N ALA A 808 6.83 24.00 -38.28
CA ALA A 808 5.77 24.78 -37.65
C ALA A 808 4.92 23.94 -36.70
N ILE A 809 4.52 22.73 -37.09
CA ILE A 809 3.76 21.86 -36.19
C ILE A 809 4.62 21.43 -35.00
N VAL A 810 5.88 21.03 -35.21
CA VAL A 810 6.79 20.63 -34.12
C VAL A 810 7.00 21.77 -33.11
N PHE A 811 7.31 22.98 -33.58
CA PHE A 811 7.50 24.13 -32.69
C PHE A 811 6.18 24.59 -32.05
N GLY A 812 5.04 24.41 -32.72
CA GLY A 812 3.72 24.58 -32.13
C GLY A 812 3.44 23.59 -30.99
N GLN A 813 3.79 22.31 -31.17
CA GLN A 813 3.66 21.27 -30.15
C GLN A 813 4.61 21.52 -28.95
N LEU A 814 5.84 21.97 -29.22
CA LEU A 814 6.81 22.39 -28.21
C LEU A 814 6.29 23.61 -27.43
N ALA A 815 5.76 24.61 -28.10
CA ALA A 815 5.15 25.76 -27.46
C ALA A 815 3.93 25.37 -26.62
N TYR A 816 3.10 24.45 -27.13
CA TYR A 816 1.97 23.90 -26.39
C TYR A 816 2.39 23.08 -25.17
N LEU A 817 3.51 22.35 -25.22
CA LEU A 817 4.06 21.59 -24.09
C LEU A 817 4.20 22.45 -22.83
N PHE A 818 4.72 23.67 -22.96
CA PHE A 818 4.86 24.60 -21.84
C PHE A 818 3.50 24.98 -21.24
N ASN A 819 2.45 25.07 -22.05
CA ASN A 819 1.09 25.23 -21.54
C ASN A 819 0.57 23.93 -20.90
N SER A 820 0.93 22.75 -21.39
CA SER A 820 0.44 21.48 -20.83
C SER A 820 1.07 21.07 -19.50
N ARG A 821 2.10 21.77 -19.02
CA ARG A 821 2.72 21.53 -17.69
C ARG A 821 1.74 21.67 -16.51
N SER A 822 0.67 22.44 -16.70
CA SER A 822 -0.53 22.41 -15.85
C SER A 822 -1.75 22.65 -16.72
N LEU A 823 -2.83 21.89 -16.55
CA LEU A 823 -4.01 22.03 -17.39
C LEU A 823 -4.81 23.30 -17.07
N THR A 824 -4.80 23.75 -15.82
CA THR A 824 -5.64 24.85 -15.32
C THR A 824 -4.84 26.11 -15.01
N ARG A 825 -3.59 25.96 -14.57
CA ARG A 825 -2.79 27.10 -14.07
C ARG A 825 -1.96 27.77 -15.17
N PRO A 826 -1.71 29.08 -15.05
CA PRO A 826 -0.77 29.77 -15.93
C PRO A 826 0.67 29.35 -15.65
N LEU A 827 1.53 29.45 -16.66
CA LEU A 827 2.93 29.03 -16.56
C LEU A 827 3.72 29.80 -15.48
N ARG A 828 3.34 31.05 -15.20
CA ARG A 828 3.96 31.89 -14.16
C ARG A 828 3.85 31.27 -12.76
N THR A 829 2.73 30.60 -12.44
CA THR A 829 2.52 29.97 -11.13
C THR A 829 3.20 28.60 -11.03
N VAL A 830 3.43 27.92 -12.15
CA VAL A 830 4.12 26.61 -12.19
C VAL A 830 5.64 26.78 -12.16
N GLY A 831 6.14 27.90 -12.68
CA GLY A 831 7.57 28.20 -12.81
C GLY A 831 8.16 27.64 -14.10
N LEU A 832 8.87 28.47 -14.86
CA LEU A 832 9.44 28.09 -16.17
C LEU A 832 10.51 26.99 -16.07
N PHE A 833 11.28 26.94 -14.98
CA PHE A 833 12.43 26.05 -14.79
C PHE A 833 12.20 24.96 -13.73
N SER A 834 10.98 24.79 -13.22
CA SER A 834 10.69 23.79 -12.19
C SER A 834 10.79 22.34 -12.69
N ASN A 835 10.69 22.11 -14.01
CA ASN A 835 10.97 20.82 -14.63
C ASN A 835 12.17 20.94 -15.61
N PRO A 836 13.39 20.52 -15.23
CA PRO A 836 14.57 20.60 -16.10
C PRO A 836 14.47 19.64 -17.30
N TRP A 837 13.72 18.55 -17.18
CA TRP A 837 13.56 17.55 -18.23
C TRP A 837 12.83 18.12 -19.45
N VAL A 838 11.84 19.00 -19.25
CA VAL A 838 11.16 19.69 -20.37
C VAL A 838 12.13 20.52 -21.20
N TRP A 839 13.12 21.17 -20.58
CA TRP A 839 14.14 21.94 -21.30
C TRP A 839 15.15 21.06 -22.04
N LEU A 840 15.60 19.97 -21.40
CA LEU A 840 16.43 18.97 -22.07
C LEU A 840 15.72 18.41 -23.31
N GLY A 841 14.45 18.05 -23.14
CA GLY A 841 13.58 17.57 -24.20
C GLY A 841 13.37 18.56 -25.33
N ALA A 842 13.06 19.82 -25.00
CA ALA A 842 12.91 20.90 -25.97
C ALA A 842 14.20 21.15 -26.76
N GLY A 843 15.35 21.15 -26.09
CA GLY A 843 16.65 21.31 -26.74
C GLY A 843 16.98 20.14 -27.68
N LEU A 844 16.74 18.91 -27.24
CA LEU A 844 16.92 17.72 -28.07
C LEU A 844 15.98 17.73 -29.28
N MET A 845 14.71 18.11 -29.09
CA MET A 845 13.75 18.21 -30.18
C MET A 845 14.16 19.27 -31.20
N ALA A 846 14.61 20.45 -30.75
CA ALA A 846 15.12 21.49 -31.65
C ALA A 846 16.33 21.00 -32.45
N LEU A 847 17.27 20.30 -31.82
CA LEU A 847 18.43 19.69 -32.49
C LEU A 847 18.01 18.68 -33.56
N LEU A 848 17.09 17.77 -33.22
CA LEU A 848 16.55 16.78 -34.16
C LEU A 848 15.82 17.47 -35.33
N GLN A 849 15.10 18.56 -35.06
CA GLN A 849 14.38 19.32 -36.10
C GLN A 849 15.33 20.06 -37.04
N VAL A 850 16.45 20.60 -36.53
CA VAL A 850 17.54 21.12 -37.37
C VAL A 850 18.15 20.00 -38.21
N GLY A 851 18.31 18.81 -37.63
CA GLY A 851 18.80 17.61 -38.33
C GLY A 851 17.94 17.20 -39.53
N ILE A 852 16.62 17.06 -39.36
CA ILE A 852 15.72 16.70 -40.48
C ILE A 852 15.63 17.79 -41.55
N THR A 853 15.91 19.04 -41.19
CA THR A 853 15.87 20.18 -42.10
C THR A 853 17.13 20.25 -42.98
N TYR A 854 18.32 20.05 -42.39
CA TYR A 854 19.60 20.36 -43.07
C TYR A 854 20.49 19.15 -43.38
N LEU A 855 20.22 17.96 -42.84
CA LEU A 855 21.05 16.77 -43.14
C LEU A 855 20.63 16.12 -44.47
N PRO A 856 21.55 15.97 -45.45
CA PRO A 856 21.20 15.49 -46.79
C PRO A 856 20.57 14.09 -46.82
N PHE A 857 20.96 13.20 -45.91
CA PHE A 857 20.36 11.86 -45.83
C PHE A 857 18.93 11.90 -45.28
N MET A 858 18.64 12.79 -44.32
CA MET A 858 17.28 12.99 -43.80
C MET A 858 16.38 13.61 -44.85
N ASN A 859 16.91 14.56 -45.64
CA ASN A 859 16.20 15.16 -46.77
C ASN A 859 15.73 14.10 -47.79
N ARG A 860 16.59 13.12 -48.10
CA ARG A 860 16.24 12.01 -48.99
C ARG A 860 15.18 11.07 -48.40
N LEU A 861 15.30 10.74 -47.11
CA LEU A 861 14.38 9.81 -46.44
C LEU A 861 12.99 10.40 -46.21
N PHE A 862 12.91 11.68 -45.82
CA PHE A 862 11.65 12.33 -45.44
C PHE A 862 11.08 13.27 -46.51
N SER A 863 11.69 13.32 -47.69
CA SER A 863 11.34 14.24 -48.78
C SER A 863 11.29 15.71 -48.30
N THR A 864 12.31 16.12 -47.54
CA THR A 864 12.48 17.50 -47.04
C THR A 864 13.58 18.23 -47.81
N GLU A 865 13.51 19.56 -47.83
CA GLU A 865 14.55 20.44 -48.38
C GLU A 865 14.94 21.52 -47.35
N PRO A 866 16.20 22.00 -47.34
CA PRO A 866 16.64 23.10 -46.47
C PRO A 866 15.78 24.36 -46.62
N ILE A 867 15.38 24.95 -45.49
CA ILE A 867 14.57 26.17 -45.47
C ILE A 867 15.41 27.42 -45.24
N ARG A 868 14.91 28.56 -45.72
CA ARG A 868 15.55 29.87 -45.58
C ARG A 868 15.51 30.34 -44.12
N PRO A 869 16.47 31.17 -43.65
CA PRO A 869 16.44 31.71 -42.28
C PRO A 869 15.15 32.48 -41.92
N GLN A 870 14.51 33.13 -42.89
CA GLN A 870 13.26 33.86 -42.68
C GLN A 870 12.10 32.92 -42.32
N ALA A 871 12.09 31.69 -42.85
CA ALA A 871 11.10 30.66 -42.54
C ALA A 871 11.05 30.37 -41.03
N TRP A 872 12.21 30.33 -40.37
CA TRP A 872 12.31 30.11 -38.93
C TRP A 872 11.61 31.18 -38.11
N LEU A 873 11.62 32.45 -38.54
CA LEU A 873 10.88 33.50 -37.85
C LEU A 873 9.37 33.27 -37.92
N VAL A 874 8.87 32.80 -39.06
CA VAL A 874 7.45 32.44 -39.24
C VAL A 874 7.09 31.23 -38.38
N ILE A 875 7.91 30.18 -38.35
CA ILE A 875 7.58 28.98 -37.54
C ILE A 875 7.62 29.30 -36.03
N LEU A 876 8.61 30.10 -35.58
CA LEU A 876 8.69 30.54 -34.19
C LEU A 876 7.53 31.47 -33.82
N GLY A 877 7.14 32.37 -34.73
CA GLY A 877 5.96 33.23 -34.57
C GLY A 877 4.67 32.42 -34.47
N ALA A 878 4.50 31.38 -35.29
CA ALA A 878 3.37 30.47 -35.23
C ALA A 878 3.33 29.71 -33.90
N GLY A 879 4.47 29.19 -33.43
CA GLY A 879 4.58 28.56 -32.12
C GLY A 879 4.23 29.52 -30.97
N LEU A 880 4.72 30.76 -31.01
CA LEU A 880 4.38 31.79 -30.04
C LEU A 880 2.88 32.11 -30.05
N CYS A 881 2.25 32.16 -31.22
CA CYS A 881 0.81 32.38 -31.35
C CYS A 881 0.02 31.26 -30.64
N VAL A 882 0.37 29.98 -30.90
CA VAL A 882 -0.23 28.83 -30.21
C VAL A 882 -0.07 28.97 -28.69
N PHE A 883 1.12 29.34 -28.22
CA PHE A 883 1.39 29.55 -26.80
C PHE A 883 0.49 30.62 -26.18
N LEU A 884 0.38 31.78 -26.84
CA LEU A 884 -0.39 32.92 -26.36
C LEU A 884 -1.90 32.64 -26.37
N CYS A 885 -2.43 32.03 -27.43
CA CYS A 885 -3.84 31.68 -27.53
C CYS A 885 -4.28 30.71 -26.42
N VAL A 886 -3.47 29.67 -26.15
CA VAL A 886 -3.77 28.71 -25.08
C VAL A 886 -3.62 29.36 -23.70
N GLY A 887 -2.59 30.20 -23.51
CA GLY A 887 -2.42 30.98 -22.29
C GLY A 887 -3.59 31.92 -22.00
N LEU A 888 -4.13 32.57 -23.04
CA LEU A 888 -5.30 33.43 -22.95
C LEU A 888 -6.56 32.63 -22.58
N ASP A 889 -6.80 31.48 -23.22
CA ASP A 889 -7.95 30.63 -22.88
C ASP A 889 -7.91 30.19 -21.40
N LYS A 890 -6.74 29.78 -20.89
CA LYS A 890 -6.58 29.45 -19.47
C LYS A 890 -6.92 30.63 -18.56
N TRP A 891 -6.43 31.82 -18.90
CA TRP A 891 -6.67 33.03 -18.13
C TRP A 891 -8.15 33.43 -18.11
N ILE A 892 -8.84 33.33 -19.25
CA ILE A 892 -10.29 33.57 -19.34
C ILE A 892 -11.03 32.58 -18.44
N ARG A 893 -10.71 31.30 -18.51
CA ARG A 893 -11.39 30.25 -17.71
C ARG A 893 -11.15 30.41 -16.22
N ALA A 894 -9.92 30.75 -15.81
CA ALA A 894 -9.61 31.03 -14.41
C ALA A 894 -10.47 32.18 -13.86
N ARG A 895 -10.67 33.25 -14.64
CA ARG A 895 -11.55 34.37 -14.24
C ARG A 895 -13.03 33.98 -14.18
N VAL A 896 -13.51 33.15 -15.10
CA VAL A 896 -14.89 32.66 -15.09
C VAL A 896 -15.14 31.76 -13.88
N ALA A 897 -14.18 30.90 -13.52
CA ALA A 897 -14.26 30.05 -12.35
C ALA A 897 -14.28 30.87 -11.04
N ALA A 898 -13.39 31.86 -10.91
CA ALA A 898 -13.34 32.75 -9.75
C ALA A 898 -14.67 33.52 -9.55
N ARG A 899 -15.26 34.02 -10.66
CA ARG A 899 -16.58 34.68 -10.63
C ARG A 899 -17.72 33.75 -10.20
N ARG A 900 -17.69 32.49 -10.59
CA ARG A 900 -18.70 31.49 -10.16
C ARG A 900 -18.56 31.10 -8.69
N GLN A 901 -17.36 31.22 -8.13
CA GLN A 901 -17.08 30.91 -6.72
C GLN A 901 -17.20 32.13 -5.79
N GLY A 902 -17.65 33.29 -6.29
CA GLY A 902 -17.82 34.50 -5.48
C GLY A 902 -16.51 35.12 -4.98
N GLN A 903 -15.36 34.64 -5.44
CA GLN A 903 -14.05 35.19 -5.10
C GLN A 903 -13.71 36.31 -6.10
N HIS A 904 -13.97 37.56 -5.72
CA HIS A 904 -13.36 38.71 -6.40
C HIS A 904 -11.88 38.80 -5.98
N PRO A 905 -10.96 39.15 -6.91
CA PRO A 905 -9.54 39.27 -6.62
C PRO A 905 -9.22 40.38 -5.61
#